data_AF-A0A7M4DUP6-F1
#
_entry.id   AF-A0A7M4DUP6-F1
#
_cell.length_a   1.000
_cell.length_b   1.000
_cell.length_c   1.000
_cell.angle_alpha   90.00
_cell.angle_beta   90.00
_cell.angle_gamma   90.00
#
_symmetry.space_group_name_H-M   'P 1'
#
loop_
_entity.id
_entity.type
_entity.pdbx_description
1 polymer ?
#
loop_
_entity_poly.entity_id
_entity_poly.type
_entity_poly.pdbx_seq_one_letter_code
_entity_poly.pdbx_strand_id
1 'polypeptide(L)'
;DFAPSVPRSCTAFPIPLPHLPSPLSSIVSFLPSPNLLRSNSSHLLLGPEDGLEFQSLLVDEDRAWLMVGAKNHVFLLHLDSPSKPPQKIFWPAPREQVEHCRLAGKNAETECANFIRLLQPFNQSHVFACGTGSYQPICTFIQLGEREKVRETLTQLQHHLLTCASLSDLADGDLYSGTSIDFMGSSAAFFRTGVHGADQNYIRTEQNQDHWLNEPVFIGAYAIPDTYNAHDDKVYIFLREIALEAGPWERRRIHARVARVCKNDLGGKRSLINRWSTFLKARLVCSIPGPQGTETHFDQLEDVFLLHTRNPQSPLIFGLFTVSSGVFSGSAVCVYSMAAVRAAFNGPFAHKEGFDYRWVEYKGRIPYPRPGTCPSETYDPLLQSTKDFPDDVISFMRTHQLMWEPIYPLRHKPILVKVNVPYRLRQLLVHRLETENRHYDILFLGTDEGKVLKVAVTSGGGQDSEEISLEEIMPLSWFCEQQELFVSNAHGLVQLSLHRCELYGKACTDCCLGRDPYCTWDGKACSPHPLIEKRRARCQDVLKADPASQCQDTTEGETEEKLVFGVENNSTFLECVAHSPQTATRWLMQHSRAAVLEEVRKNDRISVLEQGLLIRQLAREDAGLYECQAVERSFSHPLARYTLRVIGHEVMEAPPSKWSKAMEAGGNHQSAMPGIAGQFHYKGYPRALGPPGTSLSEYCSALRHQERQRQKAWNQKWQQHSLEGKKGRVRRHPGPTQHKEVA
;
A
#
# COMPACT_ATOMS: atom_id res chain seq x y z
N ASP A 1 16.46 -56.29 13.25
CA ASP A 1 17.61 -55.75 14.00
C ASP A 1 18.61 -55.08 13.08
N PHE A 2 18.82 -53.80 13.38
CA PHE A 2 20.00 -52.96 13.20
C PHE A 2 20.59 -52.62 11.81
N ALA A 3 20.39 -51.33 11.51
CA ALA A 3 21.37 -50.32 11.08
C ALA A 3 21.67 -50.17 9.58
N PRO A 4 21.34 -49.01 8.97
CA PRO A 4 21.93 -48.60 7.70
C PRO A 4 23.25 -47.85 7.93
N SER A 5 24.20 -48.21 7.08
CA SER A 5 25.53 -47.66 6.88
C SER A 5 25.53 -46.18 6.49
N VAL A 6 26.42 -45.41 7.13
CA VAL A 6 26.91 -44.11 6.64
C VAL A 6 27.78 -44.31 5.40
N PRO A 7 27.73 -43.39 4.43
CA PRO A 7 29.00 -42.84 3.95
C PRO A 7 28.99 -41.30 3.77
N ARG A 8 29.97 -40.69 4.45
CA ARG A 8 30.96 -39.71 3.96
C ARG A 8 30.49 -38.46 3.21
N SER A 9 30.60 -37.34 3.93
CA SER A 9 31.36 -36.13 3.56
C SER A 9 31.43 -35.77 2.07
N CYS A 10 30.67 -34.76 1.67
CA CYS A 10 31.04 -33.88 0.56
C CYS A 10 31.34 -32.49 1.12
N THR A 11 32.62 -32.12 1.02
CA THR A 11 33.19 -30.80 1.27
C THR A 11 32.53 -29.75 0.37
N ALA A 12 31.89 -28.74 0.97
CA ALA A 12 31.38 -27.58 0.25
C ALA A 12 32.53 -26.60 -0.04
N PHE A 13 32.81 -26.39 -1.33
CA PHE A 13 33.52 -25.20 -1.79
C PHE A 13 32.56 -24.01 -1.78
N PRO A 14 33.00 -22.80 -1.36
CA PRO A 14 32.18 -21.60 -1.43
C PRO A 14 32.20 -21.05 -2.86
N ILE A 15 31.03 -20.91 -3.49
CA ILE A 15 30.83 -20.02 -4.64
C ILE A 15 29.83 -18.95 -4.19
N PRO A 16 30.11 -17.65 -4.44
CA PRO A 16 29.40 -16.54 -3.83
C PRO A 16 28.09 -16.25 -4.56
N LEU A 17 27.01 -16.08 -3.79
CA LEU A 17 25.76 -15.46 -4.23
C LEU A 17 25.63 -14.05 -3.62
N PRO A 18 24.89 -13.16 -4.28
CA PRO A 18 25.25 -11.75 -4.43
C PRO A 18 25.08 -10.96 -3.14
N HIS A 19 26.05 -10.08 -2.89
CA HIS A 19 26.03 -9.06 -1.87
C HIS A 19 24.72 -8.26 -1.92
N LEU A 20 23.91 -8.36 -0.85
CA LEU A 20 23.07 -7.24 -0.46
C LEU A 20 24.00 -6.06 -0.17
N PRO A 21 23.79 -4.87 -0.76
CA PRO A 21 24.54 -3.70 -0.35
C PRO A 21 24.20 -3.37 1.11
N SER A 22 25.25 -3.30 1.93
CA SER A 22 25.24 -2.81 3.30
C SER A 22 24.56 -1.44 3.40
N PRO A 23 23.63 -1.21 4.35
CA PRO A 23 23.10 0.12 4.60
C PRO A 23 24.09 0.88 5.50
N LEU A 24 25.10 1.49 4.88
CA LEU A 24 25.91 2.52 5.52
C LEU A 24 25.85 3.78 4.65
N SER A 25 24.83 4.60 4.89
CA SER A 25 24.90 6.07 5.01
C SER A 25 23.56 6.73 4.67
N SER A 26 23.16 7.66 5.54
CA SER A 26 22.00 8.56 5.45
C SER A 26 20.69 8.00 6.03
N ILE A 27 20.64 7.92 7.37
CA ILE A 27 19.37 7.86 8.12
C ILE A 27 18.66 9.20 7.90
N VAL A 28 17.73 9.23 6.95
CA VAL A 28 16.63 10.21 6.96
C VAL A 28 15.51 9.53 7.72
N SER A 29 15.17 10.07 8.88
CA SER A 29 14.02 9.67 9.68
C SER A 29 12.75 9.85 8.86
N PHE A 30 12.23 8.76 8.29
CA PHE A 30 10.93 8.71 7.59
C PHE A 30 9.80 8.63 8.63
N LEU A 31 9.62 9.71 9.38
CA LEU A 31 8.33 9.99 10.03
C LEU A 31 7.33 10.38 8.93
N PRO A 32 6.03 10.10 9.10
CA PRO A 32 5.01 10.71 8.24
C PRO A 32 5.26 12.22 8.23
N SER A 33 5.18 12.86 7.06
CA SER A 33 5.41 14.29 6.94
C SER A 33 4.67 15.03 8.07
N PRO A 34 5.28 16.00 8.77
CA PRO A 34 4.58 16.76 9.80
C PRO A 34 3.33 17.46 9.27
N ASN A 35 3.17 17.59 7.95
CA ASN A 35 1.93 18.05 7.31
C ASN A 35 0.81 17.00 7.29
N LEU A 36 1.14 15.70 7.17
CA LEU A 36 0.19 14.58 7.17
C LEU A 36 -0.47 14.46 8.56
N LEU A 37 0.36 14.44 9.61
CA LEU A 37 -0.06 14.39 11.02
C LEU A 37 -0.70 15.68 11.54
N ARG A 38 -0.56 16.81 10.83
CA ARG A 38 -1.23 18.08 11.16
C ARG A 38 -2.64 18.21 10.58
N SER A 39 -2.97 17.39 9.59
CA SER A 39 -4.32 17.35 9.04
C SER A 39 -5.23 16.51 9.95
N ASN A 40 -6.50 16.90 10.10
CA ASN A 40 -7.52 16.08 10.77
C ASN A 40 -7.88 14.80 9.99
N SER A 41 -7.11 14.47 8.94
CA SER A 41 -7.41 13.39 8.00
C SER A 41 -6.52 12.16 8.17
N SER A 42 -5.60 12.20 9.13
CA SER A 42 -4.77 11.04 9.51
C SER A 42 -4.65 10.90 11.02
N HIS A 43 -4.72 9.66 11.50
CA HIS A 43 -4.53 9.33 12.90
C HIS A 43 -3.47 8.23 13.03
N LEU A 44 -2.40 8.51 13.79
CA LEU A 44 -1.41 7.49 14.14
C LEU A 44 -2.01 6.57 15.21
N LEU A 45 -2.19 5.30 14.87
CA LEU A 45 -2.76 4.28 15.75
C LEU A 45 -1.68 3.56 16.57
N LEU A 46 -0.55 3.21 15.95
CA LEU A 46 0.60 2.57 16.60
C LEU A 46 1.90 3.23 16.13
N GLY A 47 2.83 3.46 17.06
CA GLY A 47 4.11 4.14 16.81
C GLY A 47 5.33 3.22 16.81
N PRO A 48 6.52 3.75 16.47
CA PRO A 48 7.76 2.98 16.33
C PRO A 48 8.34 2.48 17.66
N GLU A 49 7.94 3.07 18.79
CA GLU A 49 8.30 2.63 20.16
C GLU A 49 7.88 1.18 20.42
N ASP A 50 6.90 0.65 19.67
CA ASP A 50 6.47 -0.72 19.81
C ASP A 50 7.36 -1.72 19.06
N GLY A 51 8.21 -1.31 18.11
CA GLY A 51 9.29 -2.12 17.55
C GLY A 51 8.87 -3.30 16.65
N LEU A 52 7.74 -3.20 15.95
CA LEU A 52 7.08 -4.36 15.37
C LEU A 52 6.73 -4.14 13.90
N GLU A 53 7.28 -4.99 13.05
CA GLU A 53 6.80 -5.19 11.69
C GLU A 53 5.36 -5.70 11.75
N PHE A 54 4.40 -4.86 11.38
CA PHE A 54 2.99 -5.25 11.25
C PHE A 54 2.82 -6.08 9.97
N GLN A 55 2.25 -7.27 10.10
CA GLN A 55 2.26 -8.28 9.03
C GLN A 55 0.87 -8.81 8.66
N SER A 56 -0.13 -8.65 9.54
CA SER A 56 -1.51 -9.01 9.28
C SER A 56 -2.48 -8.05 9.96
N LEU A 57 -3.58 -7.71 9.29
CA LEU A 57 -4.63 -6.82 9.80
C LEU A 57 -5.98 -7.53 9.68
N LEU A 58 -6.83 -7.39 10.69
CA LEU A 58 -8.21 -7.86 10.68
C LEU A 58 -9.09 -6.76 11.29
N VAL A 59 -10.04 -6.26 10.52
CA VAL A 59 -11.04 -5.28 10.98
C VAL A 59 -12.36 -5.98 11.25
N ASP A 60 -13.06 -5.51 12.28
CA ASP A 60 -14.44 -5.87 12.58
C ASP A 60 -15.22 -4.55 12.75
N GLU A 61 -16.04 -4.24 11.74
CA GLU A 61 -16.81 -3.00 11.67
C GLU A 61 -17.95 -2.99 12.70
N ASP A 62 -18.66 -4.11 12.84
CA ASP A 62 -19.82 -4.23 13.74
C ASP A 62 -19.45 -3.91 15.19
N ARG A 63 -18.20 -4.20 15.57
CA ARG A 63 -17.67 -3.99 16.91
C ARG A 63 -16.63 -2.88 17.00
N ALA A 64 -16.38 -2.18 15.89
CA ALA A 64 -15.43 -1.09 15.77
C ALA A 64 -14.05 -1.41 16.39
N TRP A 65 -13.45 -2.54 15.99
CA TRP A 65 -12.08 -2.86 16.40
C TRP A 65 -11.18 -3.28 15.23
N LEU A 66 -9.88 -3.08 15.41
CA LEU A 66 -8.83 -3.48 14.51
C LEU A 66 -7.82 -4.35 15.26
N MET A 67 -7.61 -5.57 14.76
CA MET A 67 -6.60 -6.49 15.28
C MET A 67 -5.39 -6.50 14.36
N VAL A 68 -4.20 -6.39 14.96
CA VAL A 68 -2.94 -6.26 14.24
C VAL A 68 -1.99 -7.36 14.70
N GLY A 69 -1.57 -8.20 13.76
CA GLY A 69 -0.55 -9.21 13.99
C GLY A 69 0.84 -8.65 13.72
N ALA A 70 1.75 -8.88 14.67
CA ALA A 70 3.11 -8.39 14.60
C ALA A 70 4.09 -9.41 15.19
N LYS A 71 5.37 -9.06 15.30
CA LYS A 71 6.38 -9.96 15.89
C LYS A 71 6.11 -10.24 17.38
N ASN A 72 5.84 -11.49 17.71
CA ASN A 72 5.49 -12.01 19.04
C ASN A 72 4.24 -11.38 19.68
N HIS A 73 3.47 -10.59 18.95
CA HIS A 73 2.36 -9.82 19.53
C HIS A 73 1.15 -9.79 18.61
N VAL A 74 -0.02 -9.75 19.24
CA VAL A 74 -1.28 -9.36 18.62
C VAL A 74 -1.81 -8.13 19.36
N PHE A 75 -2.13 -7.07 18.62
CA PHE A 75 -2.73 -5.85 19.15
C PHE A 75 -4.22 -5.85 18.84
N LEU A 76 -5.01 -5.33 19.78
CA LEU A 76 -6.41 -5.00 19.55
C LEU A 76 -6.62 -3.52 19.83
N LEU A 77 -7.09 -2.79 18.82
CA LEU A 77 -7.39 -1.37 18.86
C LEU A 77 -8.89 -1.17 18.75
N HIS A 78 -9.43 -0.24 19.53
CA HIS A 78 -10.83 0.18 19.40
C HIS A 78 -10.90 1.43 18.52
N LEU A 79 -11.58 1.33 17.38
CA LEU A 79 -11.70 2.38 16.38
C LEU A 79 -12.56 3.55 16.89
N ASP A 80 -13.55 3.29 17.74
CA ASP A 80 -14.37 4.32 18.39
C ASP A 80 -13.62 5.15 19.45
N SER A 81 -12.47 4.67 19.89
CA SER A 81 -11.69 5.28 20.98
C SER A 81 -10.19 5.18 20.70
N PRO A 82 -9.68 5.82 19.63
CA PRO A 82 -8.29 5.68 19.19
C PRO A 82 -7.28 6.21 20.22
N SER A 83 -7.71 7.04 21.16
CA SER A 83 -6.90 7.55 22.27
C SER A 83 -6.69 6.52 23.39
N LYS A 84 -7.47 5.44 23.44
CA LYS A 84 -7.26 4.36 24.43
C LYS A 84 -6.02 3.56 24.05
N PRO A 85 -5.18 3.15 25.01
CA PRO A 85 -4.02 2.31 24.72
C PRO A 85 -4.49 0.95 24.14
N PRO A 86 -3.79 0.41 23.13
CA PRO A 86 -4.14 -0.86 22.52
C PRO A 86 -4.01 -2.00 23.53
N GLN A 87 -4.91 -3.00 23.46
CA GLN A 87 -4.71 -4.24 24.20
C GLN A 87 -3.63 -5.06 23.50
N LYS A 88 -2.71 -5.62 24.28
CA LYS A 88 -1.56 -6.38 23.76
C LYS A 88 -1.60 -7.81 24.26
N ILE A 89 -1.51 -8.76 23.34
CA ILE A 89 -1.34 -10.18 23.62
C ILE A 89 0.10 -10.53 23.28
N PHE A 90 0.86 -11.02 24.25
CA PHE A 90 2.23 -11.47 24.03
C PHE A 90 2.23 -12.97 23.72
N TRP A 91 2.47 -13.30 22.45
CA TRP A 91 2.42 -14.66 21.92
C TRP A 91 3.74 -15.04 21.21
N PRO A 92 4.84 -15.27 21.96
CA PRO A 92 6.13 -15.66 21.40
C PRO A 92 6.19 -17.15 21.03
N ALA A 93 7.19 -17.53 20.25
CA ALA A 93 7.49 -18.94 19.98
C ALA A 93 8.02 -19.64 21.26
N PRO A 94 7.69 -20.92 21.49
CA PRO A 94 8.28 -21.73 22.55
C PRO A 94 9.81 -21.74 22.49
N ARG A 95 10.47 -21.77 23.66
CA ARG A 95 11.94 -21.71 23.76
C ARG A 95 12.64 -22.80 22.95
N GLU A 96 12.10 -24.01 22.95
CA GLU A 96 12.65 -25.14 22.18
C GLU A 96 12.68 -24.86 20.68
N GLN A 97 11.62 -24.22 20.13
CA GLN A 97 11.56 -23.85 18.71
C GLN A 97 12.56 -22.75 18.37
N VAL A 98 12.72 -21.76 19.26
CA VAL A 98 13.71 -20.68 19.11
C VAL A 98 15.14 -21.25 19.10
N GLU A 99 15.42 -22.18 20.01
CA GLU A 99 16.73 -22.85 20.09
C GLU A 99 17.02 -23.68 18.83
N HIS A 100 16.04 -24.45 18.34
CA HIS A 100 16.18 -25.17 17.07
C HIS A 100 16.41 -24.23 15.87
N CYS A 101 15.67 -23.13 15.79
CA CYS A 101 15.85 -22.11 14.76
C CYS A 101 17.28 -21.53 14.78
N ARG A 102 17.80 -21.24 15.97
CA ARG A 102 19.16 -20.75 16.15
C ARG A 102 20.21 -21.78 15.73
N LEU A 103 20.02 -23.05 16.11
CA LEU A 103 20.90 -24.15 15.71
C LEU A 103 20.88 -24.39 14.19
N ALA A 104 19.77 -24.07 13.51
CA ALA A 104 19.65 -24.08 12.06
C ALA A 104 20.37 -22.91 11.37
N GLY A 105 21.08 -22.04 12.11
CA GLY A 105 21.88 -20.95 11.57
C GLY A 105 21.11 -19.65 11.30
N LYS A 106 19.88 -19.53 11.79
CA LYS A 106 19.05 -18.32 11.67
C LYS A 106 19.36 -17.29 12.75
N ASN A 107 19.11 -16.01 12.46
CA ASN A 107 19.37 -14.93 13.39
C ASN A 107 18.31 -14.93 14.52
N ALA A 108 18.78 -15.02 15.76
CA ALA A 108 17.93 -15.08 16.95
C ALA A 108 17.08 -13.81 17.16
N GLU A 109 17.60 -12.64 16.78
CA GLU A 109 16.95 -11.36 17.02
C GLU A 109 15.96 -11.00 15.91
N THR A 110 16.24 -11.37 14.66
CA THR A 110 15.43 -10.95 13.50
C THR A 110 14.58 -12.05 12.89
N GLU A 111 14.95 -13.33 13.02
CA GLU A 111 14.27 -14.44 12.32
C GLU A 111 13.61 -15.45 13.26
N CYS A 112 14.22 -15.74 14.41
CA CYS A 112 13.72 -16.72 15.38
C CYS A 112 12.68 -16.13 16.34
N ALA A 113 11.59 -15.63 15.78
CA ALA A 113 10.44 -15.12 16.52
C ALA A 113 9.13 -15.71 15.97
N ASN A 114 8.04 -15.53 16.71
CA ASN A 114 6.70 -15.82 16.21
C ASN A 114 6.15 -14.60 15.49
N PHE A 115 6.20 -14.60 14.16
CA PHE A 115 5.60 -13.56 13.35
C PHE A 115 4.15 -13.92 13.05
N ILE A 116 3.19 -13.13 13.53
CA ILE A 116 1.78 -13.38 13.26
C ILE A 116 1.48 -13.04 11.80
N ARG A 117 1.04 -14.04 11.04
CA ARG A 117 0.79 -13.94 9.59
C ARG A 117 -0.68 -14.06 9.22
N LEU A 118 -1.48 -14.66 10.08
CA LEU A 118 -2.89 -14.90 9.83
C LEU A 118 -3.74 -14.46 11.01
N LEU A 119 -4.76 -13.68 10.70
CA LEU A 119 -5.87 -13.34 11.58
C LEU A 119 -7.15 -13.49 10.75
N GLN A 120 -8.03 -14.41 11.11
CA GLN A 120 -9.28 -14.66 10.40
C GLN A 120 -10.45 -14.78 11.39
N PRO A 121 -11.62 -14.19 11.08
CA PRO A 121 -12.80 -14.37 11.90
C PRO A 121 -13.22 -15.84 11.84
N PHE A 122 -13.27 -16.51 12.99
CA PHE A 122 -13.69 -17.91 13.05
C PHE A 122 -15.17 -18.03 13.40
N ASN A 123 -15.61 -17.28 14.40
CA ASN A 123 -17.00 -17.09 14.73
C ASN A 123 -17.17 -15.72 15.42
N GLN A 124 -18.40 -15.38 15.84
CA GLN A 124 -18.69 -14.10 16.50
C GLN A 124 -17.89 -13.87 17.81
N SER A 125 -17.24 -14.88 18.38
CA SER A 125 -16.52 -14.77 19.66
C SER A 125 -15.05 -15.13 19.57
N HIS A 126 -14.58 -15.67 18.44
CA HIS A 126 -13.22 -16.18 18.29
C HIS A 126 -12.62 -15.76 16.97
N VAL A 127 -11.35 -15.37 17.01
CA VAL A 127 -10.49 -15.15 15.85
C VAL A 127 -9.51 -16.32 15.77
N PHE A 128 -9.37 -16.93 14.60
CA PHE A 128 -8.34 -17.91 14.34
C PHE A 128 -7.05 -17.19 13.93
N ALA A 129 -5.98 -17.46 14.68
CA ALA A 129 -4.69 -16.79 14.48
C ALA A 129 -3.57 -17.81 14.28
N CYS A 130 -2.65 -17.52 13.36
CA CYS A 130 -1.44 -18.31 13.14
C CYS A 130 -0.19 -17.43 13.01
N GLY A 131 0.92 -17.92 13.56
CA GLY A 131 2.22 -17.27 13.43
C GLY A 131 3.35 -18.26 13.15
N THR A 132 4.51 -17.74 12.76
CA THR A 132 5.62 -18.55 12.22
C THR A 132 6.27 -19.46 13.24
N GLY A 133 6.07 -19.21 14.55
CA GLY A 133 6.63 -20.00 15.63
C GLY A 133 8.12 -20.30 15.45
N SER A 134 8.95 -19.34 15.04
CA SER A 134 10.37 -19.56 14.75
C SER A 134 10.62 -20.68 13.71
N TYR A 135 9.96 -20.59 12.55
CA TYR A 135 9.94 -21.60 11.49
C TYR A 135 9.24 -22.92 11.86
N GLN A 136 8.54 -22.96 12.99
CA GLN A 136 7.66 -24.04 13.40
C GLN A 136 6.28 -23.46 13.74
N PRO A 137 5.40 -23.28 12.75
CA PRO A 137 4.19 -22.48 12.91
C PRO A 137 3.27 -23.01 13.99
N ILE A 138 2.61 -22.07 14.64
CA ILE A 138 1.67 -22.29 15.72
C ILE A 138 0.37 -21.55 15.43
N CYS A 139 -0.76 -22.19 15.70
CA CYS A 139 -2.08 -21.62 15.54
C CYS A 139 -2.88 -21.72 16.84
N THR A 140 -3.77 -20.75 17.08
CA THR A 140 -4.63 -20.70 18.26
C THR A 140 -5.94 -19.99 17.93
N PHE A 141 -6.93 -20.15 18.82
CA PHE A 141 -8.12 -19.31 18.83
C PHE A 141 -7.95 -18.20 19.87
N ILE A 142 -8.22 -16.97 19.46
CA ILE A 142 -8.22 -15.78 20.32
C ILE A 142 -9.67 -15.48 20.67
N GLN A 143 -10.03 -15.56 21.95
CA GLN A 143 -11.39 -15.28 22.40
C GLN A 143 -11.59 -13.77 22.61
N LEU A 144 -12.60 -13.22 21.93
CA LEU A 144 -13.09 -11.86 22.10
C LEU A 144 -14.08 -11.83 23.28
N GLY A 145 -13.69 -11.26 24.42
CA GLY A 145 -14.54 -11.23 25.62
C GLY A 145 -15.62 -10.12 25.63
N GLU A 146 -16.74 -10.35 26.32
CA GLU A 146 -17.89 -9.40 26.49
C GLU A 146 -17.56 -8.08 27.24
N ARG A 147 -16.37 -7.96 27.84
CA ARG A 147 -15.95 -6.81 28.66
C ARG A 147 -14.55 -6.31 28.31
N GLU A 148 -14.25 -6.16 27.02
CA GLU A 148 -12.99 -5.56 26.57
C GLU A 148 -11.75 -6.27 27.17
N LYS A 149 -11.79 -7.59 27.34
CA LYS A 149 -10.62 -8.38 27.75
C LYS A 149 -10.43 -9.51 26.76
N VAL A 150 -9.35 -9.43 25.99
CA VAL A 150 -8.91 -10.58 25.21
C VAL A 150 -8.30 -11.60 26.16
N ARG A 151 -8.79 -12.84 26.09
CA ARG A 151 -8.20 -13.97 26.80
C ARG A 151 -7.70 -14.96 25.76
N GLU A 152 -6.43 -15.34 25.88
CA GLU A 152 -5.92 -16.52 25.21
C GLU A 152 -6.66 -17.74 25.76
N THR A 153 -7.50 -18.37 24.95
CA THR A 153 -7.94 -19.73 25.24
C THR A 153 -7.01 -20.63 24.44
N LEU A 154 -5.91 -21.05 25.06
CA LEU A 154 -4.90 -21.90 24.45
C LEU A 154 -5.46 -23.33 24.29
N THR A 155 -6.31 -23.54 23.30
CA THR A 155 -6.41 -24.83 22.64
C THR A 155 -5.34 -24.86 21.56
N GLN A 156 -4.11 -25.19 21.98
CA GLN A 156 -2.99 -25.38 21.07
C GLN A 156 -3.33 -26.56 20.15
N LEU A 157 -3.73 -26.27 18.91
CA LEU A 157 -3.87 -27.30 17.87
C LEU A 157 -2.45 -27.75 17.50
N GLN A 158 -1.93 -28.74 18.23
CA GLN A 158 -0.60 -29.34 18.02
C GLN A 158 -0.50 -30.21 16.74
N HIS A 159 -1.44 -30.07 15.80
CA HIS A 159 -1.50 -30.93 14.62
C HIS A 159 -1.17 -30.15 13.36
N HIS A 160 -0.07 -30.56 12.71
CA HIS A 160 0.35 -30.39 11.31
C HIS A 160 -0.34 -29.33 10.41
N LEU A 161 -0.62 -28.14 10.92
CA LEU A 161 -0.79 -26.95 10.09
C LEU A 161 0.60 -26.59 9.58
N LEU A 162 0.97 -27.26 8.49
CA LEU A 162 2.26 -27.12 7.83
C LEU A 162 2.39 -25.68 7.35
N THR A 163 3.30 -24.95 7.99
CA THR A 163 3.86 -23.65 7.60
C THR A 163 2.95 -22.42 7.66
N CYS A 164 3.57 -21.28 7.99
CA CYS A 164 2.93 -19.97 7.98
C CYS A 164 2.65 -19.61 6.53
N ALA A 165 1.38 -19.61 6.17
CA ALA A 165 1.01 -19.49 4.79
C ALA A 165 1.33 -18.11 4.21
N SER A 166 1.78 -18.09 2.95
CA SER A 166 1.89 -16.87 2.15
C SER A 166 0.50 -16.29 1.86
N LEU A 167 -0.50 -17.18 1.86
CA LEU A 167 -1.88 -16.94 1.53
C LEU A 167 -2.77 -17.87 2.34
N SER A 168 -3.84 -17.36 2.94
CA SER A 168 -4.86 -18.21 3.54
C SER A 168 -6.23 -17.56 3.65
N ASP A 169 -7.26 -18.35 3.35
CA ASP A 169 -8.68 -17.97 3.43
C ASP A 169 -9.44 -19.04 4.24
N LEU A 170 -10.35 -18.61 5.11
CA LEU A 170 -11.16 -19.50 5.94
C LEU A 170 -12.59 -19.53 5.36
N ALA A 171 -12.95 -20.65 4.75
CA ALA A 171 -14.26 -20.83 4.14
C ALA A 171 -14.96 -22.04 4.76
N ASP A 172 -16.13 -21.83 5.37
CA ASP A 172 -16.94 -22.86 6.04
C ASP A 172 -16.18 -23.71 7.07
N GLY A 173 -15.22 -23.10 7.78
CA GLY A 173 -14.43 -23.79 8.80
C GLY A 173 -13.29 -24.65 8.26
N ASP A 174 -13.01 -24.58 6.96
CA ASP A 174 -11.81 -25.13 6.32
C ASP A 174 -10.83 -24.01 5.97
N LEU A 175 -9.56 -24.20 6.33
CA LEU A 175 -8.47 -23.28 5.99
C LEU A 175 -7.86 -23.70 4.66
N TYR A 176 -7.99 -22.86 3.65
CA TYR A 176 -7.31 -22.99 2.37
C TYR A 176 -6.01 -22.20 2.42
N SER A 177 -4.86 -22.81 2.15
CA SER A 177 -3.57 -22.14 2.28
C SER A 177 -2.55 -22.54 1.22
N GLY A 178 -1.79 -21.56 0.76
CA GLY A 178 -0.68 -21.74 -0.19
C GLY A 178 0.65 -21.38 0.47
N THR A 179 1.58 -22.33 0.54
CA THR A 179 2.81 -22.17 1.34
C THR A 179 3.91 -23.17 0.99
N SER A 180 5.14 -22.88 1.41
CA SER A 180 6.25 -23.83 1.35
C SER A 180 6.06 -24.97 2.33
N ILE A 181 6.27 -26.21 1.91
CA ILE A 181 6.17 -27.41 2.75
C ILE A 181 7.42 -27.60 3.62
N ASP A 182 8.58 -27.15 3.14
CA ASP A 182 9.87 -27.37 3.76
C ASP A 182 10.48 -26.09 4.33
N PHE A 183 11.37 -26.26 5.31
CA PHE A 183 12.11 -25.18 5.96
C PHE A 183 12.92 -24.32 4.97
N MET A 184 13.37 -24.91 3.85
CA MET A 184 14.18 -24.21 2.86
C MET A 184 13.38 -23.35 1.87
N GLY A 185 12.05 -23.47 1.83
CA GLY A 185 11.26 -22.73 0.85
C GLY A 185 11.21 -23.37 -0.54
N SER A 186 11.72 -24.59 -0.71
CA SER A 186 12.02 -25.17 -2.02
C SER A 186 10.85 -25.91 -2.66
N SER A 187 9.94 -26.45 -1.85
CA SER A 187 8.77 -27.18 -2.32
C SER A 187 7.54 -26.46 -1.79
N ALA A 188 6.68 -25.95 -2.66
CA ALA A 188 5.44 -25.30 -2.25
C ALA A 188 4.21 -26.12 -2.64
N ALA A 189 3.14 -25.98 -1.87
CA ALA A 189 1.86 -26.64 -2.16
C ALA A 189 0.68 -25.80 -1.69
N PHE A 190 -0.49 -26.14 -2.26
CA PHE A 190 -1.77 -25.59 -1.85
C PHE A 190 -2.56 -26.66 -1.08
N PHE A 191 -3.05 -26.31 0.10
CA PHE A 191 -3.65 -27.20 1.09
C PHE A 191 -5.07 -26.76 1.44
N ARG A 192 -5.89 -27.73 1.83
CA ARG A 192 -7.05 -27.48 2.69
C ARG A 192 -6.92 -28.30 3.96
N THR A 193 -7.06 -27.62 5.09
CA THR A 193 -6.99 -28.22 6.43
C THR A 193 -8.26 -27.87 7.19
N GLY A 194 -8.97 -28.87 7.70
CA GLY A 194 -10.13 -28.64 8.54
C GLY A 194 -9.73 -28.02 9.87
N VAL A 195 -10.39 -26.93 10.25
CA VAL A 195 -10.16 -26.24 11.54
C VAL A 195 -11.05 -26.83 12.64
N HIS A 196 -12.13 -27.54 12.26
CA HIS A 196 -13.04 -28.23 13.18
C HIS A 196 -12.75 -29.74 13.29
N GLY A 197 -12.46 -30.21 14.51
CA GLY A 197 -12.53 -31.63 14.87
C GLY A 197 -11.33 -32.51 14.49
N ALA A 198 -11.34 -33.75 15.01
CA ALA A 198 -10.24 -34.72 14.88
C ALA A 198 -10.22 -35.47 13.53
N ASP A 199 -11.30 -35.44 12.75
CA ASP A 199 -11.37 -36.04 11.41
C ASP A 199 -10.77 -35.07 10.38
N GLN A 200 -9.45 -35.14 10.25
CA GLN A 200 -8.66 -34.26 9.41
C GLN A 200 -8.82 -34.61 7.92
N ASN A 201 -9.77 -33.97 7.25
CA ASN A 201 -9.89 -33.99 5.78
C ASN A 201 -8.79 -33.13 5.12
N TYR A 202 -7.54 -33.54 5.33
CA TYR A 202 -6.36 -32.91 4.76
C TYR A 202 -6.20 -33.26 3.29
N ILE A 203 -6.11 -32.24 2.44
CA ILE A 203 -5.91 -32.40 1.00
C ILE A 203 -4.87 -31.40 0.50
N ARG A 204 -4.06 -31.80 -0.47
CA ARG A 204 -2.97 -30.97 -1.00
C ARG A 204 -2.66 -31.19 -2.47
N THR A 205 -1.91 -30.29 -3.08
CA THR A 205 -1.32 -30.52 -4.41
C THR A 205 -0.25 -31.63 -4.37
N GLU A 206 -0.04 -32.32 -5.48
CA GLU A 206 0.98 -33.37 -5.58
C GLU A 206 2.39 -32.76 -5.48
N GLN A 207 3.26 -33.40 -4.70
CA GLN A 207 4.61 -32.89 -4.40
C GLN A 207 5.62 -33.36 -5.44
N ASN A 208 6.62 -32.52 -5.73
CA ASN A 208 7.68 -32.81 -6.71
C ASN A 208 7.11 -33.11 -8.11
N GLN A 209 6.02 -32.44 -8.47
CA GLN A 209 5.37 -32.53 -9.77
C GLN A 209 5.18 -31.13 -10.35
N ASP A 210 6.17 -30.67 -11.12
CA ASP A 210 6.22 -29.28 -11.62
C ASP A 210 5.00 -28.91 -12.49
N HIS A 211 4.33 -29.90 -13.09
CA HIS A 211 3.12 -29.66 -13.88
C HIS A 211 1.92 -29.19 -13.02
N TRP A 212 1.89 -29.52 -11.72
CA TRP A 212 0.92 -28.97 -10.77
C TRP A 212 1.30 -27.53 -10.41
N LEU A 213 2.49 -27.37 -9.86
CA LEU A 213 3.02 -26.10 -9.37
C LEU A 213 4.53 -26.10 -9.57
N ASN A 214 5.07 -25.04 -10.19
CA ASN A 214 6.51 -24.91 -10.45
C ASN A 214 7.07 -23.61 -9.87
N GLU A 215 7.74 -23.71 -8.72
CA GLU A 215 8.20 -22.55 -7.94
C GLU A 215 7.10 -21.46 -7.78
N PRO A 216 5.90 -21.83 -7.27
CA PRO A 216 4.79 -20.89 -7.20
C PRO A 216 5.00 -19.83 -6.10
N VAL A 217 4.50 -18.63 -6.37
CA VAL A 217 4.20 -17.61 -5.37
C VAL A 217 2.70 -17.44 -5.37
N PHE A 218 2.07 -17.66 -4.21
CA PHE A 218 0.63 -17.50 -4.03
C PHE A 218 0.29 -16.05 -3.67
N ILE A 219 -0.73 -15.48 -4.33
CA ILE A 219 -1.16 -14.07 -4.17
C ILE A 219 -2.50 -14.01 -3.42
N GLY A 220 -3.50 -14.79 -3.85
CA GLY A 220 -4.89 -14.67 -3.36
C GLY A 220 -5.64 -16.00 -3.45
N ALA A 221 -6.56 -16.29 -2.54
CA ALA A 221 -7.47 -17.44 -2.58
C ALA A 221 -8.84 -16.97 -2.13
N TYR A 222 -9.88 -17.33 -2.87
CA TYR A 222 -11.23 -16.87 -2.62
C TYR A 222 -12.24 -17.96 -2.98
N ALA A 223 -13.19 -18.21 -2.09
CA ALA A 223 -14.37 -19.00 -2.40
C ALA A 223 -15.32 -18.19 -3.29
N ILE A 224 -15.58 -18.66 -4.52
CA ILE A 224 -16.52 -18.03 -5.44
C ILE A 224 -17.52 -19.10 -5.92
N PRO A 225 -18.83 -18.92 -5.68
CA PRO A 225 -19.84 -19.85 -6.16
C PRO A 225 -19.94 -19.78 -7.68
N ASP A 226 -19.94 -20.95 -8.34
CA ASP A 226 -20.19 -21.03 -9.78
C ASP A 226 -21.69 -21.13 -10.11
N THR A 227 -22.46 -21.76 -9.23
CA THR A 227 -23.92 -21.90 -9.35
C THR A 227 -24.58 -21.57 -8.01
N TYR A 228 -25.91 -21.72 -7.93
CA TYR A 228 -26.64 -21.55 -6.66
C TYR A 228 -26.56 -22.79 -5.77
N ASN A 229 -25.98 -23.89 -6.27
CA ASN A 229 -25.78 -25.10 -5.49
C ASN A 229 -24.40 -25.04 -4.82
N ALA A 230 -24.39 -25.03 -3.48
CA ALA A 230 -23.17 -24.98 -2.66
C ALA A 230 -22.21 -26.16 -2.92
N HIS A 231 -22.70 -27.31 -3.41
CA HIS A 231 -21.85 -28.44 -3.80
C HIS A 231 -21.02 -28.18 -5.07
N ASP A 232 -21.31 -27.10 -5.81
CA ASP A 232 -20.53 -26.67 -6.99
C ASP A 232 -19.68 -25.41 -6.70
N ASP A 233 -19.59 -25.01 -5.43
CA ASP A 233 -18.71 -23.94 -4.98
C ASP A 233 -17.25 -24.31 -5.23
N LYS A 234 -16.47 -23.33 -5.70
CA LYS A 234 -15.06 -23.50 -6.00
C LYS A 234 -14.23 -22.48 -5.26
N VAL A 235 -13.00 -22.88 -4.94
CA VAL A 235 -11.98 -21.97 -4.44
C VAL A 235 -11.05 -21.64 -5.58
N TYR A 236 -10.98 -20.35 -5.91
CA TYR A 236 -10.09 -19.82 -6.94
C TYR A 236 -8.80 -19.32 -6.31
N ILE A 237 -7.67 -19.69 -6.89
CA ILE A 237 -6.33 -19.47 -6.34
C ILE A 237 -5.54 -18.68 -7.37
N PHE A 238 -5.09 -17.48 -6.99
CA PHE A 238 -4.28 -16.61 -7.80
C PHE A 238 -2.82 -16.77 -7.41
N LEU A 239 -1.98 -17.08 -8.38
CA LEU A 239 -0.56 -17.33 -8.16
C LEU A 239 0.26 -16.93 -9.39
N ARG A 240 1.57 -16.82 -9.23
CA ARG A 240 2.52 -16.78 -10.34
C ARG A 240 3.50 -17.94 -10.19
N GLU A 241 3.94 -18.51 -11.28
CA GLU A 241 4.85 -19.65 -11.29
C GLU A 241 5.79 -19.60 -12.50
N ILE A 242 6.83 -20.42 -12.50
CA ILE A 242 7.68 -20.60 -13.68
C ILE A 242 6.93 -21.43 -14.73
N ALA A 243 6.70 -20.84 -15.90
CA ALA A 243 5.94 -21.43 -16.99
C ALA A 243 6.73 -22.57 -17.66
N LEU A 244 6.20 -23.80 -17.55
CA LEU A 244 6.79 -24.97 -18.23
C LEU A 244 6.49 -24.99 -19.73
N GLU A 245 5.49 -24.23 -20.17
CA GLU A 245 5.08 -24.10 -21.57
C GLU A 245 5.83 -23.01 -22.34
N ALA A 246 6.53 -22.12 -21.63
CA ALA A 246 7.51 -21.23 -22.24
C ALA A 246 8.68 -22.09 -22.73
N GLY A 247 8.95 -22.06 -24.04
CA GLY A 247 9.81 -23.04 -24.71
C GLY A 247 11.24 -23.17 -24.17
N PRO A 248 12.06 -24.08 -24.73
CA PRO A 248 13.36 -24.48 -24.17
C PRO A 248 14.39 -23.37 -23.96
N TRP A 249 14.21 -22.22 -24.62
CA TRP A 249 15.09 -21.06 -24.62
C TRP A 249 14.67 -19.98 -23.60
N GLU A 250 13.48 -20.10 -23.01
CA GLU A 250 12.89 -19.14 -22.05
C GLU A 250 12.69 -19.80 -20.66
N ARG A 251 13.67 -20.59 -20.19
CA ARG A 251 13.58 -21.48 -19.00
C ARG A 251 13.26 -20.81 -17.65
N ARG A 252 13.01 -19.50 -17.60
CA ARG A 252 12.62 -18.75 -16.41
C ARG A 252 11.54 -17.70 -16.70
N ARG A 253 10.70 -17.93 -17.70
CA ARG A 253 9.54 -17.06 -17.91
C ARG A 253 8.52 -17.33 -16.81
N ILE A 254 8.10 -16.27 -16.12
CA ILE A 254 7.06 -16.33 -15.11
C ILE A 254 5.72 -16.15 -15.83
N HIS A 255 4.68 -16.86 -15.38
CA HIS A 255 3.30 -16.59 -15.79
C HIS A 255 2.41 -16.44 -14.57
N ALA A 256 1.52 -15.45 -14.65
CA ALA A 256 0.39 -15.34 -13.75
C ALA A 256 -0.67 -16.40 -14.09
N ARG A 257 -1.26 -16.98 -13.06
CA ARG A 257 -2.27 -18.03 -13.16
C ARG A 257 -3.44 -17.74 -12.26
N VAL A 258 -4.60 -18.20 -12.71
CA VAL A 258 -5.71 -18.55 -11.82
C VAL A 258 -5.86 -20.06 -11.85
N ALA A 259 -5.93 -20.67 -10.67
CA ALA A 259 -6.26 -22.06 -10.47
C ALA A 259 -7.61 -22.17 -9.76
N ARG A 260 -8.24 -23.35 -9.82
CA ARG A 260 -9.47 -23.63 -9.10
C ARG A 260 -9.52 -25.07 -8.59
N VAL A 261 -10.21 -25.26 -7.47
CA VAL A 261 -10.56 -26.57 -6.89
C VAL A 261 -12.02 -26.56 -6.43
N CYS A 262 -12.67 -27.72 -6.42
CA CYS A 262 -13.98 -27.87 -5.82
C CYS A 262 -13.89 -27.85 -4.29
N LYS A 263 -14.76 -27.08 -3.64
CA LYS A 263 -14.78 -26.94 -2.18
C LYS A 263 -15.00 -28.27 -1.48
N ASN A 264 -15.84 -29.14 -2.05
CA ASN A 264 -16.17 -30.48 -1.54
C ASN A 264 -15.25 -31.60 -2.07
N ASP A 265 -14.08 -31.29 -2.63
CA ASP A 265 -13.13 -32.30 -3.10
C ASP A 265 -12.57 -33.11 -1.91
N LEU A 266 -12.68 -34.44 -1.95
CA LEU A 266 -12.17 -35.35 -0.93
C LEU A 266 -10.96 -36.17 -1.42
N GLY A 267 -10.43 -35.82 -2.58
CA GLY A 267 -9.45 -36.59 -3.32
C GLY A 267 -10.03 -37.84 -3.96
N GLY A 268 -9.15 -38.64 -4.56
CA GLY A 268 -9.53 -39.90 -5.19
C GLY A 268 -9.52 -41.09 -4.22
N LYS A 269 -10.23 -42.16 -4.62
CA LYS A 269 -10.41 -43.37 -3.79
C LYS A 269 -9.17 -44.28 -3.72
N ARG A 270 -8.44 -44.41 -4.83
CA ARG A 270 -7.25 -45.29 -4.96
C ARG A 270 -6.01 -44.50 -5.39
N SER A 271 -6.18 -43.64 -6.39
CA SER A 271 -5.20 -42.67 -6.84
C SER A 271 -5.57 -41.28 -6.31
N LEU A 272 -4.58 -40.39 -6.16
CA LEU A 272 -4.79 -39.04 -5.59
C LEU A 272 -5.46 -39.05 -4.19
N ILE A 273 -5.11 -40.04 -3.36
CA ILE A 273 -5.55 -40.10 -1.96
C ILE A 273 -4.99 -38.88 -1.22
N ASN A 274 -5.87 -38.10 -0.58
CA ASN A 274 -5.52 -36.83 0.08
C ASN A 274 -4.80 -35.85 -0.85
N ARG A 275 -5.11 -35.90 -2.15
CA ARG A 275 -4.65 -34.94 -3.17
C ARG A 275 -5.85 -34.41 -3.95
N TRP A 276 -5.78 -33.16 -4.41
CA TRP A 276 -6.86 -32.56 -5.19
C TRP A 276 -7.18 -33.40 -6.42
N SER A 277 -8.44 -33.77 -6.60
CA SER A 277 -8.91 -34.48 -7.80
C SER A 277 -9.54 -33.54 -8.82
N THR A 278 -9.71 -32.25 -8.46
CA THR A 278 -10.39 -31.22 -9.27
C THR A 278 -9.51 -30.00 -9.59
N PHE A 279 -8.21 -30.05 -9.27
CA PHE A 279 -7.27 -28.93 -9.46
C PHE A 279 -6.98 -28.66 -10.93
N LEU A 280 -7.35 -27.46 -11.40
CA LEU A 280 -7.01 -26.95 -12.74
C LEU A 280 -6.42 -25.55 -12.64
N LYS A 281 -5.57 -25.17 -13.60
CA LYS A 281 -4.98 -23.83 -13.72
C LYS A 281 -4.98 -23.30 -15.15
N ALA A 282 -5.15 -22.00 -15.30
CA ALA A 282 -5.16 -21.29 -16.58
C ALA A 282 -4.27 -20.04 -16.52
N ARG A 283 -3.72 -19.62 -17.66
CA ARG A 283 -2.88 -18.40 -17.75
C ARG A 283 -3.75 -17.14 -17.64
N LEU A 284 -3.36 -16.20 -16.80
CA LEU A 284 -3.84 -14.81 -16.84
C LEU A 284 -2.90 -13.98 -17.70
N VAL A 285 -3.42 -13.28 -18.70
CA VAL A 285 -2.63 -12.44 -19.60
C VAL A 285 -2.95 -10.98 -19.32
N CYS A 286 -1.97 -10.19 -18.88
CA CYS A 286 -2.07 -8.73 -18.86
C CYS A 286 -1.03 -8.18 -19.84
N SER A 287 -1.47 -7.59 -20.95
CA SER A 287 -0.57 -7.12 -22.00
C SER A 287 -1.08 -5.87 -22.71
N ILE A 288 -0.15 -5.13 -23.32
CA ILE A 288 -0.45 -3.99 -24.18
C ILE A 288 -0.11 -4.40 -25.61
N PRO A 289 -1.07 -4.33 -26.56
CA PRO A 289 -0.79 -4.62 -27.95
C PRO A 289 0.10 -3.54 -28.56
N GLY A 290 1.22 -3.95 -29.16
CA GLY A 290 2.12 -3.06 -29.90
C GLY A 290 1.66 -2.80 -31.34
N PRO A 291 2.25 -1.80 -32.02
CA PRO A 291 1.85 -1.38 -33.37
C PRO A 291 2.05 -2.45 -34.46
N GLN A 292 2.88 -3.47 -34.21
CA GLN A 292 3.08 -4.61 -35.11
C GLN A 292 2.43 -5.92 -34.60
N GLY A 293 1.49 -5.82 -33.65
CA GLY A 293 0.84 -6.99 -33.04
C GLY A 293 1.68 -7.73 -32.00
N THR A 294 2.93 -7.30 -31.77
CA THR A 294 3.73 -7.80 -30.64
C THR A 294 3.17 -7.27 -29.32
N GLU A 295 2.83 -8.16 -28.41
CA GLU A 295 2.30 -7.78 -27.09
C GLU A 295 3.42 -7.59 -26.06
N THR A 296 3.37 -6.48 -25.33
CA THR A 296 4.22 -6.28 -24.14
C THR A 296 3.50 -6.86 -22.93
N HIS A 297 4.03 -7.94 -22.36
CA HIS A 297 3.40 -8.67 -21.25
C HIS A 297 3.87 -8.19 -19.87
N PHE A 298 2.91 -8.10 -18.95
CA PHE A 298 3.11 -7.93 -17.52
C PHE A 298 2.80 -9.27 -16.85
N ASP A 299 3.79 -10.16 -16.84
CA ASP A 299 3.58 -11.56 -16.45
C ASP A 299 3.72 -11.80 -14.91
N GLN A 300 4.21 -10.85 -14.11
CA GLN A 300 4.33 -11.01 -12.65
C GLN A 300 3.11 -10.45 -11.92
N LEU A 301 2.20 -11.33 -11.50
CA LEU A 301 1.08 -10.94 -10.62
C LEU A 301 1.60 -10.58 -9.22
N GLU A 302 1.34 -9.38 -8.74
CA GLU A 302 1.73 -8.89 -7.40
C GLU A 302 0.56 -8.96 -6.41
N ASP A 303 -0.64 -8.56 -6.82
CA ASP A 303 -1.81 -8.48 -5.94
C ASP A 303 -3.13 -8.71 -6.72
N VAL A 304 -4.18 -9.13 -6.01
CA VAL A 304 -5.53 -9.36 -6.56
C VAL A 304 -6.59 -8.78 -5.62
N PHE A 305 -7.55 -8.06 -6.19
CA PHE A 305 -8.72 -7.57 -5.48
C PHE A 305 -10.01 -8.05 -6.15
N LEU A 306 -10.93 -8.61 -5.36
CA LEU A 306 -12.25 -9.02 -5.82
C LEU A 306 -13.28 -7.93 -5.53
N LEU A 307 -13.75 -7.28 -6.59
CA LEU A 307 -14.87 -6.36 -6.49
C LEU A 307 -16.18 -7.13 -6.64
N HIS A 308 -16.87 -7.32 -5.51
CA HIS A 308 -18.18 -7.96 -5.49
C HIS A 308 -19.19 -7.14 -6.31
N THR A 309 -19.95 -7.83 -7.18
CA THR A 309 -21.05 -7.23 -7.91
C THR A 309 -22.39 -7.62 -7.27
N ARG A 310 -23.50 -7.10 -7.80
CA ARG A 310 -24.84 -7.52 -7.36
C ARG A 310 -25.07 -9.03 -7.47
N ASN A 311 -24.32 -9.72 -8.34
CA ASN A 311 -24.31 -11.16 -8.42
C ASN A 311 -23.05 -11.73 -7.73
N PRO A 312 -23.16 -12.44 -6.60
CA PRO A 312 -22.01 -13.02 -5.90
C PRO A 312 -21.25 -14.06 -6.74
N GLN A 313 -21.88 -14.66 -7.76
CA GLN A 313 -21.23 -15.59 -8.68
C GLN A 313 -20.40 -14.87 -9.75
N SER A 314 -20.44 -13.55 -9.85
CA SER A 314 -19.74 -12.81 -10.88
C SER A 314 -19.05 -11.56 -10.34
N PRO A 315 -18.11 -11.69 -9.38
CA PRO A 315 -17.22 -10.60 -9.03
C PRO A 315 -16.34 -10.19 -10.23
N LEU A 316 -15.86 -8.94 -10.20
CA LEU A 316 -14.79 -8.48 -11.09
C LEU A 316 -13.45 -8.72 -10.39
N ILE A 317 -12.51 -9.34 -11.12
CA ILE A 317 -11.18 -9.64 -10.59
C ILE A 317 -10.24 -8.55 -11.08
N PHE A 318 -9.75 -7.71 -10.18
CA PHE A 318 -8.68 -6.76 -10.47
C PHE A 318 -7.35 -7.41 -10.13
N GLY A 319 -6.43 -7.46 -11.09
CA GLY A 319 -5.07 -7.96 -10.87
C GLY A 319 -4.04 -6.86 -11.12
N LEU A 320 -3.09 -6.74 -10.20
CA LEU A 320 -1.92 -5.88 -10.32
C LEU A 320 -0.72 -6.69 -10.83
N PHE A 321 -0.13 -6.25 -11.93
CA PHE A 321 0.96 -6.95 -12.58
C PHE A 321 2.19 -6.06 -12.73
N THR A 322 3.38 -6.67 -12.67
CA THR A 322 4.64 -6.05 -13.03
C THR A 322 5.32 -6.80 -14.18
N VAL A 323 6.24 -6.13 -14.85
CA VAL A 323 7.06 -6.72 -15.91
C VAL A 323 8.13 -7.63 -15.33
N SER A 324 8.40 -8.76 -16.00
CA SER A 324 9.46 -9.69 -15.57
C SER A 324 10.87 -9.26 -15.96
N SER A 325 11.03 -8.17 -16.73
CA SER A 325 12.32 -7.72 -17.24
C SER A 325 13.12 -6.98 -16.16
N GLY A 326 14.42 -7.26 -16.07
CA GLY A 326 15.34 -6.48 -15.24
C GLY A 326 15.71 -5.13 -15.83
N VAL A 327 15.42 -4.90 -17.12
CA VAL A 327 15.81 -3.69 -17.87
C VAL A 327 14.69 -2.65 -17.90
N PHE A 328 13.44 -3.10 -17.88
CA PHE A 328 12.26 -2.24 -17.92
C PHE A 328 11.51 -2.34 -16.59
N SER A 329 11.16 -1.22 -15.98
CA SER A 329 10.25 -1.17 -14.84
C SER A 329 8.87 -0.70 -15.32
N GLY A 330 7.86 -1.49 -15.01
CA GLY A 330 6.49 -1.21 -15.40
C GLY A 330 5.50 -1.98 -14.55
N SER A 331 4.40 -1.32 -14.20
CA SER A 331 3.26 -1.91 -13.49
C SER A 331 1.98 -1.67 -14.30
N ALA A 332 1.04 -2.61 -14.26
CA ALA A 332 -0.25 -2.50 -14.93
C ALA A 332 -1.37 -3.10 -14.08
N VAL A 333 -2.57 -2.53 -14.18
CA VAL A 333 -3.78 -3.09 -13.56
C VAL A 333 -4.69 -3.61 -14.67
N CYS A 334 -5.07 -4.88 -14.58
CA CYS A 334 -5.96 -5.55 -15.52
C CYS A 334 -7.22 -6.03 -14.79
N VAL A 335 -8.38 -5.98 -15.46
CA VAL A 335 -9.67 -6.42 -14.88
C VAL A 335 -10.18 -7.61 -15.66
N TYR A 336 -10.57 -8.68 -14.98
CA TYR A 336 -11.07 -9.92 -15.59
C TYR A 336 -12.50 -10.20 -15.13
N SER A 337 -13.30 -10.83 -15.99
CA SER A 337 -14.64 -11.31 -15.65
C SER A 337 -14.62 -12.79 -15.30
N MET A 338 -15.47 -13.20 -14.36
CA MET A 338 -15.68 -14.63 -14.08
C MET A 338 -16.19 -15.40 -15.30
N ALA A 339 -16.89 -14.75 -16.23
CA ALA A 339 -17.31 -15.38 -17.49
C ALA A 339 -16.10 -15.83 -18.34
N ALA A 340 -15.07 -14.99 -18.49
CA ALA A 340 -13.85 -15.35 -19.21
C ALA A 340 -13.05 -16.45 -18.48
N VAL A 341 -12.96 -16.37 -17.15
CA VAL A 341 -12.31 -17.40 -16.32
C VAL A 341 -13.00 -18.76 -16.50
N ARG A 342 -14.33 -18.81 -16.40
CA ARG A 342 -15.11 -20.03 -16.62
C ARG A 342 -14.98 -20.56 -18.04
N ALA A 343 -14.98 -19.68 -19.04
CA ALA A 343 -14.79 -20.08 -20.43
C ALA A 343 -13.45 -20.80 -20.65
N ALA A 344 -12.36 -20.29 -20.07
CA ALA A 344 -11.05 -20.93 -20.15
C ALA A 344 -11.02 -22.31 -19.46
N PHE A 345 -11.59 -22.43 -18.26
CA PHE A 345 -11.68 -23.74 -17.58
C PHE A 345 -12.66 -24.71 -18.24
N ASN A 346 -13.62 -24.19 -19.00
CA ASN A 346 -14.49 -24.97 -19.87
C ASN A 346 -13.91 -25.16 -21.28
N GLY A 347 -12.69 -24.69 -21.54
CA GLY A 347 -11.97 -24.86 -22.80
C GLY A 347 -11.07 -26.11 -22.86
N PRO A 348 -10.29 -26.26 -23.94
CA PRO A 348 -9.40 -27.41 -24.10
C PRO A 348 -8.26 -27.44 -23.07
N PHE A 349 -7.79 -28.65 -22.75
CA PHE A 349 -6.61 -28.85 -21.89
C PHE A 349 -5.33 -28.67 -22.70
N ALA A 350 -4.24 -28.29 -22.04
CA ALA A 350 -2.90 -28.33 -22.60
C ALA A 350 -2.20 -29.64 -22.19
N HIS A 351 -1.42 -30.21 -23.10
CA HIS A 351 -0.62 -31.40 -22.83
C HIS A 351 0.69 -31.37 -23.61
N LYS A 352 1.65 -32.22 -23.22
CA LYS A 352 2.90 -32.41 -23.96
C LYS A 352 2.70 -33.50 -25.02
N GLU A 353 3.00 -33.18 -26.27
CA GLU A 353 2.90 -34.11 -27.41
C GLU A 353 4.19 -34.08 -28.26
N GLY A 354 4.46 -35.19 -28.95
CA GLY A 354 5.54 -35.31 -29.94
C GLY A 354 6.94 -35.59 -29.36
N PHE A 355 7.91 -35.81 -30.25
CA PHE A 355 9.30 -36.15 -29.91
C PHE A 355 10.03 -35.04 -29.13
N ASP A 356 9.67 -33.77 -29.39
CA ASP A 356 10.24 -32.61 -28.71
C ASP A 356 9.51 -32.25 -27.40
N TYR A 357 8.50 -33.04 -26.99
CA TYR A 357 7.70 -32.82 -25.78
C TYR A 357 7.14 -31.39 -25.66
N ARG A 358 6.61 -30.86 -26.76
CA ARG A 358 6.08 -29.51 -26.83
C ARG A 358 4.65 -29.46 -26.28
N TRP A 359 4.32 -28.37 -25.61
CA TRP A 359 2.95 -28.10 -25.17
C TRP A 359 2.03 -27.74 -26.34
N VAL A 360 0.91 -28.45 -26.45
CA VAL A 360 -0.11 -28.28 -27.48
C VAL A 360 -1.52 -28.48 -26.91
N GLU A 361 -2.53 -28.02 -27.65
CA GLU A 361 -3.94 -28.27 -27.37
C GLU A 361 -4.26 -29.77 -27.37
N TYR A 362 -4.90 -30.27 -26.31
CA TYR A 362 -5.36 -31.65 -26.22
C TYR A 362 -6.65 -31.86 -27.05
N LYS A 363 -6.51 -32.63 -28.14
CA LYS A 363 -7.61 -32.99 -29.05
C LYS A 363 -8.18 -34.40 -28.83
N GLY A 364 -7.66 -35.12 -27.84
CA GLY A 364 -8.11 -36.47 -27.51
C GLY A 364 -9.47 -36.48 -26.82
N ARG A 365 -9.95 -37.68 -26.48
CA ARG A 365 -11.20 -37.85 -25.73
C ARG A 365 -11.04 -37.34 -24.31
N ILE A 366 -11.98 -36.51 -23.86
CA ILE A 366 -12.11 -36.05 -22.47
C ILE A 366 -13.06 -37.02 -21.74
N PRO A 367 -12.68 -37.60 -20.59
CA PRO A 367 -13.53 -38.54 -19.85
C PRO A 367 -14.73 -37.85 -19.19
N TYR A 368 -15.71 -38.63 -18.72
CA TYR A 368 -16.92 -38.15 -18.04
C TYR A 368 -16.98 -38.66 -16.58
N PRO A 369 -17.35 -37.83 -15.59
CA PRO A 369 -17.63 -36.39 -15.70
C PRO A 369 -16.40 -35.63 -16.15
N ARG A 370 -16.61 -34.43 -16.69
CA ARG A 370 -15.50 -33.62 -17.19
C ARG A 370 -14.49 -33.38 -16.05
N PRO A 371 -13.19 -33.60 -16.28
CA PRO A 371 -12.14 -33.30 -15.31
C PRO A 371 -12.26 -31.84 -14.81
N GLY A 372 -12.31 -31.67 -13.48
CA GLY A 372 -12.54 -30.37 -12.82
C GLY A 372 -14.00 -30.04 -12.47
N THR A 373 -14.97 -30.90 -12.79
CA THR A 373 -16.36 -30.80 -12.32
C THR A 373 -16.48 -31.19 -10.84
N CYS A 374 -17.31 -30.47 -10.08
CA CYS A 374 -17.58 -30.80 -8.69
C CYS A 374 -18.63 -31.90 -8.57
N PRO A 375 -18.50 -32.84 -7.61
CA PRO A 375 -19.55 -33.82 -7.34
C PRO A 375 -20.79 -33.08 -6.82
N SER A 376 -21.88 -33.16 -7.57
CA SER A 376 -23.12 -32.46 -7.27
C SER A 376 -24.29 -33.13 -7.97
N GLU A 377 -25.42 -33.21 -7.26
CA GLU A 377 -26.68 -33.75 -7.78
C GLU A 377 -27.17 -33.02 -9.05
N THR A 378 -26.73 -31.78 -9.26
CA THR A 378 -27.07 -30.99 -10.46
C THR A 378 -26.51 -31.60 -11.74
N TYR A 379 -25.33 -32.24 -11.68
CA TYR A 379 -24.65 -32.79 -12.87
C TYR A 379 -24.88 -34.29 -13.00
N ASP A 380 -24.70 -35.04 -11.91
CA ASP A 380 -24.90 -36.49 -11.90
C ASP A 380 -25.31 -36.95 -10.49
N PRO A 381 -26.55 -37.40 -10.28
CA PRO A 381 -27.04 -37.87 -8.98
C PRO A 381 -26.25 -39.06 -8.41
N LEU A 382 -25.55 -39.83 -9.26
CA LEU A 382 -24.76 -40.99 -8.84
C LEU A 382 -23.38 -40.59 -8.29
N LEU A 383 -22.91 -39.37 -8.57
CA LEU A 383 -21.59 -38.89 -8.19
C LEU A 383 -21.69 -37.92 -7.01
N GLN A 384 -21.90 -38.50 -5.82
CA GLN A 384 -22.01 -37.73 -4.57
C GLN A 384 -20.65 -37.30 -4.01
N SER A 385 -19.56 -38.00 -4.37
CA SER A 385 -18.20 -37.67 -3.92
C SER A 385 -17.19 -37.78 -5.06
N THR A 386 -16.08 -37.04 -4.94
CA THR A 386 -14.91 -37.23 -5.82
C THR A 386 -14.30 -38.62 -5.70
N LYS A 387 -14.56 -39.34 -4.60
CA LYS A 387 -14.17 -40.75 -4.43
C LYS A 387 -14.97 -41.71 -5.33
N ASP A 388 -16.09 -41.26 -5.87
CA ASP A 388 -16.93 -42.02 -6.81
C ASP A 388 -16.55 -41.76 -8.27
N PHE A 389 -15.62 -40.83 -8.53
CA PHE A 389 -15.15 -40.56 -9.88
C PHE A 389 -14.49 -41.79 -10.50
N PRO A 390 -14.79 -42.09 -11.78
CA PRO A 390 -14.14 -43.16 -12.53
C PRO A 390 -12.61 -43.04 -12.59
N ASP A 391 -11.92 -44.19 -12.68
CA ASP A 391 -10.45 -44.25 -12.70
C ASP A 391 -9.83 -43.50 -13.90
N ASP A 392 -10.53 -43.39 -15.04
CA ASP A 392 -10.07 -42.65 -16.22
C ASP A 392 -10.09 -41.13 -16.00
N VAL A 393 -11.09 -40.59 -15.30
CA VAL A 393 -11.13 -39.18 -14.86
C VAL A 393 -9.98 -38.87 -13.91
N ILE A 394 -9.76 -39.72 -12.91
CA ILE A 394 -8.66 -39.54 -11.95
C ILE A 394 -7.29 -39.66 -12.64
N SER A 395 -7.12 -40.60 -13.56
CA SER A 395 -5.90 -40.75 -14.34
C SER A 395 -5.62 -39.52 -15.21
N PHE A 396 -6.65 -38.98 -15.86
CA PHE A 396 -6.56 -37.76 -16.66
C PHE A 396 -6.12 -36.56 -15.81
N MET A 397 -6.74 -36.38 -14.63
CA MET A 397 -6.43 -35.30 -13.70
C MET A 397 -5.02 -35.36 -13.10
N ARG A 398 -4.33 -36.50 -13.16
CA ARG A 398 -2.91 -36.59 -12.77
C ARG A 398 -1.98 -35.93 -13.77
N THR A 399 -2.40 -35.72 -15.01
CA THR A 399 -1.51 -35.30 -16.12
C THR A 399 -1.97 -34.03 -16.83
N HIS A 400 -3.20 -33.57 -16.61
CA HIS A 400 -3.82 -32.47 -17.36
C HIS A 400 -4.41 -31.39 -16.42
N GLN A 401 -3.55 -30.64 -15.74
CA GLN A 401 -3.98 -29.55 -14.86
C GLN A 401 -4.00 -28.19 -15.57
N LEU A 402 -3.25 -28.03 -16.67
CA LEU A 402 -3.12 -26.77 -17.40
C LEU A 402 -4.20 -26.65 -18.50
N MET A 403 -4.91 -25.53 -18.54
CA MET A 403 -5.80 -25.17 -19.64
C MET A 403 -5.03 -24.55 -20.80
N TRP A 404 -5.44 -24.82 -22.03
CA TRP A 404 -4.81 -24.29 -23.24
C TRP A 404 -5.14 -22.81 -23.48
N GLU A 405 -6.41 -22.44 -23.30
CA GLU A 405 -6.87 -21.07 -23.56
C GLU A 405 -6.46 -20.12 -22.42
N PRO A 406 -5.78 -19.00 -22.73
CA PRO A 406 -5.48 -17.97 -21.76
C PRO A 406 -6.71 -17.10 -21.44
N ILE A 407 -6.66 -16.42 -20.31
CA ILE A 407 -7.69 -15.49 -19.85
C ILE A 407 -7.18 -14.06 -20.07
N TYR A 408 -7.82 -13.34 -20.99
CA TYR A 408 -7.55 -11.93 -21.27
C TYR A 408 -8.44 -11.00 -20.42
N PRO A 409 -7.96 -9.77 -20.11
CA PRO A 409 -8.74 -8.79 -19.38
C PRO A 409 -9.90 -8.28 -20.23
N LEU A 410 -10.85 -7.64 -19.56
CA LEU A 410 -11.88 -6.84 -20.19
C LEU A 410 -11.23 -5.87 -21.18
N ARG A 411 -11.75 -5.85 -22.42
CA ARG A 411 -11.25 -5.04 -23.54
C ARG A 411 -9.82 -5.40 -24.01
N HIS A 412 -9.26 -6.54 -23.62
CA HIS A 412 -7.93 -7.02 -24.03
C HIS A 412 -6.79 -6.02 -23.77
N LYS A 413 -6.94 -5.14 -22.77
CA LYS A 413 -5.90 -4.18 -22.37
C LYS A 413 -6.00 -3.82 -20.88
N PRO A 414 -4.90 -3.37 -20.25
CA PRO A 414 -4.93 -2.86 -18.88
C PRO A 414 -5.76 -1.59 -18.76
N ILE A 415 -6.34 -1.36 -17.58
CA ILE A 415 -7.06 -0.13 -17.22
C ILE A 415 -6.13 0.96 -16.70
N LEU A 416 -4.92 0.59 -16.26
CA LEU A 416 -3.88 1.49 -15.77
C LEU A 416 -2.51 0.94 -16.15
N VAL A 417 -1.60 1.81 -16.58
CA VAL A 417 -0.21 1.45 -16.88
C VAL A 417 0.72 2.53 -16.32
N LYS A 418 1.69 2.14 -15.50
CA LYS A 418 2.75 3.01 -14.98
C LYS A 418 4.10 2.47 -15.44
N VAL A 419 4.81 3.26 -16.25
CA VAL A 419 6.11 2.92 -16.83
C VAL A 419 7.07 4.08 -16.65
N ASN A 420 8.38 3.80 -16.63
CA ASN A 420 9.42 4.82 -16.41
C ASN A 420 9.27 5.60 -15.09
N VAL A 421 8.67 4.97 -14.08
CA VAL A 421 8.56 5.50 -12.71
C VAL A 421 9.63 4.85 -11.81
N PRO A 422 10.13 5.56 -10.78
CA PRO A 422 11.18 5.04 -9.91
C PRO A 422 10.70 3.94 -8.94
N TYR A 423 9.38 3.80 -8.80
CA TYR A 423 8.72 2.85 -7.90
C TYR A 423 8.03 1.70 -8.65
N ARG A 424 7.73 0.62 -7.94
CA ARG A 424 6.88 -0.49 -8.40
C ARG A 424 5.63 -0.56 -7.57
N LEU A 425 4.51 -0.86 -8.22
CA LEU A 425 3.26 -1.13 -7.52
C LEU A 425 3.30 -2.55 -6.94
N ARG A 426 2.82 -2.71 -5.71
CA ARG A 426 2.84 -3.94 -4.91
C ARG A 426 1.48 -4.34 -4.36
N GLN A 427 0.60 -3.38 -4.15
CA GLN A 427 -0.70 -3.61 -3.52
C GLN A 427 -1.80 -2.86 -4.25
N LEU A 428 -2.99 -3.45 -4.25
CA LEU A 428 -4.15 -2.97 -4.95
C LEU A 428 -5.38 -3.08 -4.06
N LEU A 429 -6.08 -1.96 -3.94
CA LEU A 429 -7.39 -1.89 -3.33
C LEU A 429 -8.31 -1.10 -4.27
N VAL A 430 -9.57 -1.52 -4.38
CA VAL A 430 -10.54 -0.89 -5.26
C VAL A 430 -11.82 -0.55 -4.50
N HIS A 431 -12.26 0.69 -4.60
CA HIS A 431 -13.59 1.11 -4.15
C HIS A 431 -14.40 1.62 -5.33
N ARG A 432 -15.59 1.04 -5.55
CA ARG A 432 -16.53 1.50 -6.58
C ARG A 432 -17.47 2.55 -6.00
N LEU A 433 -17.37 3.77 -6.51
CA LEU A 433 -18.30 4.86 -6.22
C LEU A 433 -19.36 4.94 -7.31
N GLU A 434 -20.61 4.67 -6.95
CA GLU A 434 -21.78 4.83 -7.84
C GLU A 434 -22.27 6.28 -7.79
N THR A 435 -22.44 6.91 -8.96
CA THR A 435 -23.06 8.23 -9.12
C THR A 435 -24.31 8.11 -9.99
N GLU A 436 -25.16 9.15 -10.05
CA GLU A 436 -26.46 9.08 -10.76
C GLU A 436 -26.35 8.64 -12.24
N ASN A 437 -25.24 8.96 -12.91
CA ASN A 437 -25.06 8.72 -14.33
C ASN A 437 -23.91 7.76 -14.69
N ARG A 438 -23.01 7.44 -13.75
CA ARG A 438 -21.83 6.57 -13.99
C ARG A 438 -21.23 6.03 -12.69
N HIS A 439 -20.33 5.07 -12.80
CA HIS A 439 -19.50 4.63 -11.68
C HIS A 439 -18.03 5.01 -11.88
N TYR A 440 -17.32 5.18 -10.77
CA TYR A 440 -15.87 5.35 -10.72
C TYR A 440 -15.27 4.21 -9.91
N ASP A 441 -14.27 3.55 -10.48
CA ASP A 441 -13.44 2.59 -9.76
C ASP A 441 -12.21 3.35 -9.23
N ILE A 442 -12.19 3.60 -7.92
CA ILE A 442 -11.09 4.28 -7.24
C ILE A 442 -10.06 3.24 -6.83
N LEU A 443 -8.88 3.33 -7.41
CA LEU A 443 -7.74 2.46 -7.13
C LEU A 443 -6.84 3.12 -6.08
N PHE A 444 -6.55 2.40 -5.01
CA PHE A 444 -5.47 2.73 -4.08
C PHE A 444 -4.32 1.77 -4.36
N LEU A 445 -3.14 2.31 -4.72
CA LEU A 445 -2.03 1.56 -5.30
C LEU A 445 -0.75 1.73 -4.51
N GLY A 446 -0.25 0.65 -3.94
CA GLY A 446 0.83 0.68 -2.95
C GLY A 446 2.14 0.54 -3.66
N THR A 447 3.10 1.40 -3.35
CA THR A 447 4.42 1.39 -3.97
C THR A 447 5.44 0.73 -3.06
N ASP A 448 6.50 0.14 -3.62
CA ASP A 448 7.64 -0.38 -2.86
C ASP A 448 8.47 0.70 -2.15
N GLU A 449 8.24 1.98 -2.47
CA GLU A 449 8.79 3.13 -1.73
C GLU A 449 7.98 3.53 -0.50
N GLY A 450 6.87 2.83 -0.20
CA GLY A 450 6.03 3.19 0.93
C GLY A 450 5.15 4.40 0.66
N LYS A 451 4.55 4.45 -0.52
CA LYS A 451 3.55 5.46 -0.91
C LYS A 451 2.29 4.81 -1.46
N VAL A 452 1.15 5.46 -1.27
CA VAL A 452 -0.19 5.12 -1.75
C VAL A 452 -0.51 6.12 -2.86
N LEU A 453 -0.78 5.63 -4.06
CA LEU A 453 -1.34 6.44 -5.14
C LEU A 453 -2.86 6.23 -5.16
N LYS A 454 -3.62 7.32 -5.08
CA LYS A 454 -5.07 7.31 -5.27
C LYS A 454 -5.39 7.70 -6.71
N VAL A 455 -6.01 6.80 -7.45
CA VAL A 455 -6.29 6.97 -8.89
C VAL A 455 -7.76 6.66 -9.15
N ALA A 456 -8.51 7.60 -9.72
CA ALA A 456 -9.85 7.33 -10.21
C ALA A 456 -9.79 6.84 -11.66
N VAL A 457 -10.47 5.73 -11.93
CA VAL A 457 -10.65 5.18 -13.28
C VAL A 457 -12.14 5.07 -13.58
N THR A 458 -12.52 5.47 -14.77
CA THR A 458 -13.89 5.28 -15.26
C THR A 458 -13.88 4.83 -16.72
N SER A 459 -14.94 4.15 -17.14
CA SER A 459 -15.11 3.79 -18.55
C SER A 459 -15.62 5.02 -19.29
N GLY A 460 -14.76 5.68 -20.06
CA GLY A 460 -15.16 6.80 -20.91
C GLY A 460 -16.13 6.35 -22.01
N GLY A 461 -16.79 7.30 -22.68
CA GLY A 461 -17.63 7.03 -23.85
C GLY A 461 -16.86 6.54 -25.09
N GLY A 462 -15.52 6.41 -25.00
CA GLY A 462 -14.63 5.84 -26.01
C GLY A 462 -13.96 4.55 -25.54
N GLN A 463 -12.98 4.06 -26.29
CA GLN A 463 -12.27 2.81 -25.97
C GLN A 463 -11.26 2.96 -24.82
N ASP A 464 -10.90 4.18 -24.40
CA ASP A 464 -9.85 4.46 -23.42
C ASP A 464 -10.39 4.76 -22.01
N SER A 465 -9.71 4.22 -21.02
CA SER A 465 -9.94 4.54 -19.61
C SER A 465 -9.24 5.87 -19.30
N GLU A 466 -9.98 6.82 -18.73
CA GLU A 466 -9.39 8.08 -18.28
C GLU A 466 -8.84 7.90 -16.86
N GLU A 467 -7.55 8.24 -16.69
CA GLU A 467 -6.84 8.18 -15.42
C GLU A 467 -6.85 9.58 -14.78
N ILE A 468 -7.24 9.65 -13.51
CA ILE A 468 -7.10 10.87 -12.71
C ILE A 468 -6.32 10.53 -11.44
N SER A 469 -5.08 11.02 -11.37
CA SER A 469 -4.27 10.93 -10.15
C SER A 469 -4.77 11.94 -9.13
N LEU A 470 -5.14 11.47 -7.95
CA LEU A 470 -5.80 12.26 -6.91
C LEU A 470 -4.84 12.61 -5.76
N GLU A 471 -3.99 11.67 -5.33
CA GLU A 471 -3.05 11.91 -4.22
C GLU A 471 -1.90 10.89 -4.13
N GLU A 472 -0.78 11.30 -3.53
CA GLU A 472 0.37 10.48 -3.13
C GLU A 472 0.54 10.56 -1.59
N ILE A 473 0.34 9.44 -0.88
CA ILE A 473 0.29 9.39 0.60
C ILE A 473 1.35 8.42 1.11
N MET A 474 2.19 8.76 2.10
CA MET A 474 3.08 7.77 2.76
C MET A 474 2.35 7.20 4.01
N PRO A 475 2.26 5.88 4.36
CA PRO A 475 3.17 4.72 4.11
C PRO A 475 2.56 3.39 3.50
N LEU A 476 2.93 2.15 3.94
CA LEU A 476 2.95 0.84 3.22
C LEU A 476 2.15 -0.35 3.86
N SER A 477 1.20 -0.94 3.12
CA SER A 477 0.31 -2.08 3.50
C SER A 477 -0.99 -1.68 4.16
N TRP A 478 -2.10 -2.08 3.56
CA TRP A 478 -3.40 -1.54 3.94
C TRP A 478 -4.55 -2.53 3.89
N PHE A 479 -5.60 -2.11 4.59
CA PHE A 479 -6.93 -2.70 4.53
C PHE A 479 -7.93 -1.55 4.40
N CYS A 480 -8.96 -1.73 3.59
CA CYS A 480 -10.07 -0.79 3.51
C CYS A 480 -11.36 -1.56 3.60
N GLU A 481 -12.11 -1.21 4.62
CA GLU A 481 -13.51 -1.54 4.77
C GLU A 481 -14.12 -0.27 5.39
N GLN A 482 -15.14 0.24 4.70
CA GLN A 482 -15.87 1.49 4.92
C GLN A 482 -15.06 2.79 5.14
N GLN A 483 -14.94 3.59 4.08
CA GLN A 483 -14.58 5.02 4.08
C GLN A 483 -13.24 5.44 4.72
N GLU A 484 -12.45 4.47 5.20
CA GLU A 484 -11.12 4.68 5.77
C GLU A 484 -10.10 3.68 5.22
N LEU A 485 -8.85 4.11 5.18
CA LEU A 485 -7.69 3.36 4.71
C LEU A 485 -6.72 3.21 5.88
N PHE A 486 -6.52 1.99 6.35
CA PHE A 486 -5.46 1.69 7.32
C PHE A 486 -4.17 1.44 6.57
N VAL A 487 -3.08 2.06 6.99
CA VAL A 487 -1.77 1.94 6.33
C VAL A 487 -0.70 1.67 7.37
N SER A 488 -0.07 0.52 7.29
CA SER A 488 1.02 0.10 8.18
C SER A 488 2.38 0.47 7.58
N ASN A 489 3.48 0.25 8.30
CA ASN A 489 4.85 0.06 7.80
C ASN A 489 5.71 -0.41 8.97
N ALA A 490 7.02 -0.54 8.76
CA ALA A 490 7.97 -0.84 9.84
C ALA A 490 8.07 0.24 10.94
N HIS A 491 7.43 1.39 10.77
CA HIS A 491 7.49 2.54 11.67
C HIS A 491 6.18 2.85 12.39
N GLY A 492 5.04 2.28 11.97
CA GLY A 492 3.75 2.60 12.58
C GLY A 492 2.55 2.14 11.75
N LEU A 493 1.37 2.31 12.34
CA LEU A 493 0.07 2.09 11.71
C LEU A 493 -0.70 3.40 11.73
N VAL A 494 -1.17 3.85 10.57
CA VAL A 494 -1.88 5.11 10.36
C VAL A 494 -3.25 4.81 9.77
N GLN A 495 -4.29 5.44 10.31
CA GLN A 495 -5.62 5.48 9.74
C GLN A 495 -5.76 6.76 8.90
N LEU A 496 -6.29 6.64 7.69
CA LEU A 496 -6.46 7.73 6.74
C LEU A 496 -7.91 7.77 6.24
N SER A 497 -8.52 8.95 6.20
CA SER A 497 -9.81 9.08 5.50
C SER A 497 -9.64 8.87 4.00
N LEU A 498 -10.60 8.21 3.33
CA LEU A 498 -10.63 8.11 1.87
C LEU A 498 -10.88 9.47 1.19
N HIS A 499 -11.51 10.40 1.90
CA HIS A 499 -11.84 11.73 1.44
C HIS A 499 -11.03 12.78 2.20
N ARG A 500 -10.25 13.57 1.48
CA ARG A 500 -9.46 14.67 2.06
C ARG A 500 -9.77 15.97 1.35
N CYS A 501 -11.05 16.28 1.24
CA CYS A 501 -11.55 17.41 0.45
C CYS A 501 -10.99 18.76 0.91
N GLU A 502 -10.64 18.89 2.19
CA GLU A 502 -9.98 20.08 2.75
C GLU A 502 -8.61 20.38 2.11
N LEU A 503 -7.93 19.39 1.53
CA LEU A 503 -6.64 19.59 0.84
C LEU A 503 -6.79 20.39 -0.46
N TYR A 504 -7.97 20.33 -1.08
CA TYR A 504 -8.28 21.04 -2.33
C TYR A 504 -8.61 22.51 -2.11
N GLY A 505 -8.36 23.06 -0.92
CA GLY A 505 -8.49 24.48 -0.65
C GLY A 505 -9.90 24.90 -0.23
N LYS A 506 -10.07 26.23 -0.09
CA LYS A 506 -11.29 26.86 0.43
C LYS A 506 -12.11 27.57 -0.66
N ALA A 507 -11.68 27.52 -1.91
CA ALA A 507 -12.39 28.12 -3.02
C ALA A 507 -13.17 27.04 -3.81
N CYS A 508 -14.30 27.44 -4.41
CA CYS A 508 -15.06 26.58 -5.30
C CYS A 508 -14.19 26.09 -6.47
N THR A 509 -13.44 27.00 -7.10
CA THR A 509 -12.56 26.69 -8.22
C THR A 509 -11.54 25.61 -7.89
N ASP A 510 -10.85 25.73 -6.76
CA ASP A 510 -9.85 24.75 -6.33
C ASP A 510 -10.47 23.37 -6.05
N CYS A 511 -11.64 23.34 -5.42
CA CYS A 511 -12.38 22.09 -5.16
C CYS A 511 -12.76 21.37 -6.48
N CYS A 512 -13.26 22.11 -7.47
CA CYS A 512 -13.67 21.56 -8.76
C CYS A 512 -12.47 21.05 -9.59
N LEU A 513 -11.32 21.71 -9.48
CA LEU A 513 -10.06 21.30 -10.12
C LEU A 513 -9.40 20.09 -9.42
N GLY A 514 -9.79 19.80 -8.17
CA GLY A 514 -9.32 18.62 -7.43
C GLY A 514 -9.76 17.29 -8.06
N ARG A 515 -10.91 17.28 -8.75
CA ARG A 515 -11.43 16.11 -9.51
C ARG A 515 -11.52 14.81 -8.70
N ASP A 516 -11.66 14.92 -7.38
CA ASP A 516 -11.85 13.77 -6.51
C ASP A 516 -13.34 13.39 -6.47
N PRO A 517 -13.74 12.18 -6.91
CA PRO A 517 -15.13 11.75 -6.89
C PRO A 517 -15.78 11.76 -5.50
N TYR A 518 -15.00 11.75 -4.41
CA TYR A 518 -15.55 11.88 -3.06
C TYR A 518 -15.85 13.32 -2.65
N CYS A 519 -15.40 14.32 -3.39
CA CYS A 519 -15.44 15.71 -2.96
C CYS A 519 -16.38 16.54 -3.83
N THR A 520 -17.16 17.40 -3.18
CA THR A 520 -18.05 18.37 -3.85
C THR A 520 -17.99 19.71 -3.15
N TRP A 521 -18.40 20.76 -3.87
CA TRP A 521 -18.56 22.07 -3.26
C TRP A 521 -19.98 22.23 -2.72
N ASP A 522 -20.11 22.47 -1.40
CA ASP A 522 -21.41 22.63 -0.71
C ASP A 522 -21.92 24.08 -0.66
N GLY A 523 -21.16 25.02 -1.24
CA GLY A 523 -21.44 26.45 -1.20
C GLY A 523 -20.58 27.24 -0.21
N LYS A 524 -19.91 26.56 0.74
CA LYS A 524 -19.03 27.18 1.74
C LYS A 524 -17.62 26.58 1.75
N ALA A 525 -17.50 25.27 1.60
CA ALA A 525 -16.23 24.56 1.64
C ALA A 525 -16.24 23.37 0.68
N CYS A 526 -15.04 22.86 0.38
CA CYS A 526 -14.89 21.58 -0.30
C CYS A 526 -15.15 20.48 0.72
N SER A 527 -16.27 19.78 0.58
CA SER A 527 -16.73 18.79 1.55
C SER A 527 -17.03 17.44 0.89
N PRO A 528 -17.02 16.35 1.68
CA PRO A 528 -17.33 15.03 1.18
C PRO A 528 -18.74 14.99 0.58
N HIS A 529 -18.92 14.25 -0.51
CA HIS A 529 -20.18 14.15 -1.22
C HIS A 529 -21.31 13.69 -0.27
N PRO A 530 -22.32 14.53 0.02
CA PRO A 530 -23.38 14.15 0.94
C PRO A 530 -24.34 13.19 0.23
N LEU A 531 -24.39 11.94 0.68
CA LEU A 531 -25.24 10.88 0.11
C LEU A 531 -26.76 11.18 0.18
N ILE A 532 -27.19 12.26 0.85
CA ILE A 532 -28.59 12.45 1.26
C ILE A 532 -29.23 13.78 0.79
N GLU A 533 -28.49 14.85 0.46
CA GLU A 533 -29.12 16.15 0.12
C GLU A 533 -28.71 16.69 -1.27
N LYS A 534 -29.56 16.43 -2.27
CA LYS A 534 -29.35 16.75 -3.69
C LYS A 534 -29.42 18.23 -4.09
N ARG A 535 -29.75 19.16 -3.19
CA ARG A 535 -30.22 20.48 -3.65
C ARG A 535 -29.14 21.53 -3.93
N ARG A 536 -27.84 21.32 -3.64
CA ARG A 536 -26.78 22.32 -3.90
C ARG A 536 -25.35 21.81 -4.15
N ALA A 537 -25.12 20.51 -4.35
CA ALA A 537 -23.77 19.99 -4.56
C ALA A 537 -23.25 20.33 -5.98
N ARG A 538 -22.20 21.14 -6.07
CA ARG A 538 -21.50 21.51 -7.31
C ARG A 538 -20.24 20.66 -7.49
N CYS A 539 -19.76 20.56 -8.73
CA CYS A 539 -18.51 19.91 -9.13
C CYS A 539 -18.49 18.38 -8.97
N GLN A 540 -19.61 17.76 -9.33
CA GLN A 540 -19.77 16.29 -9.32
C GLN A 540 -19.18 15.60 -10.56
N ASP A 541 -19.07 16.28 -11.71
CA ASP A 541 -18.46 15.68 -12.91
C ASP A 541 -16.95 15.86 -12.91
N VAL A 542 -16.28 14.80 -12.51
CA VAL A 542 -14.83 14.69 -12.37
C VAL A 542 -14.07 14.70 -13.71
N LEU A 543 -14.69 14.23 -14.80
CA LEU A 543 -14.04 14.19 -16.13
C LEU A 543 -14.15 15.54 -16.87
N LYS A 544 -15.29 16.21 -16.67
CA LYS A 544 -15.63 17.50 -17.28
C LYS A 544 -15.89 18.52 -16.19
N ALA A 545 -14.85 18.80 -15.41
CA ALA A 545 -14.88 19.93 -14.50
C ALA A 545 -15.15 21.21 -15.32
N ASP A 546 -16.22 21.92 -14.97
CA ASP A 546 -16.52 23.25 -15.52
C ASP A 546 -16.64 24.25 -14.37
N PRO A 547 -15.49 24.68 -13.80
CA PRO A 547 -15.49 25.66 -12.72
C PRO A 547 -16.10 27.00 -13.16
N ALA A 548 -16.00 27.35 -14.44
CA ALA A 548 -16.45 28.62 -14.97
C ALA A 548 -17.99 28.77 -14.95
N SER A 549 -18.75 27.71 -15.16
CA SER A 549 -20.22 27.74 -14.98
C SER A 549 -20.64 27.45 -13.53
N GLN A 550 -19.90 26.60 -12.83
CA GLN A 550 -20.31 26.09 -11.52
C GLN A 550 -19.92 27.02 -10.36
N CYS A 551 -18.91 27.87 -10.50
CA CYS A 551 -18.41 28.73 -9.42
C CYS A 551 -18.75 30.22 -9.57
N GLN A 552 -19.72 30.59 -10.43
CA GLN A 552 -20.06 31.99 -10.72
C GLN A 552 -20.59 32.78 -9.52
N ASP A 553 -21.27 32.11 -8.57
CA ASP A 553 -21.92 32.76 -7.42
C ASP A 553 -21.05 32.84 -6.16
N THR A 554 -19.91 32.16 -6.14
CA THR A 554 -18.96 32.30 -5.04
C THR A 554 -18.17 33.56 -5.32
N THR A 555 -18.40 34.61 -4.52
CA THR A 555 -17.57 35.82 -4.49
C THR A 555 -16.13 35.40 -4.72
N GLU A 556 -15.53 35.85 -5.83
CA GLU A 556 -14.10 35.70 -6.08
C GLU A 556 -13.42 36.06 -4.76
N GLY A 557 -12.86 35.07 -4.06
CA GLY A 557 -12.08 35.37 -2.87
C GLY A 557 -10.96 36.25 -3.41
N GLU A 558 -11.02 37.55 -3.14
CA GLU A 558 -9.96 38.48 -3.53
C GLU A 558 -8.67 37.84 -3.06
N THR A 559 -7.85 37.38 -4.01
CA THR A 559 -6.60 36.70 -3.68
C THR A 559 -5.77 37.72 -2.91
N GLU A 560 -5.65 37.52 -1.59
CA GLU A 560 -5.02 38.51 -0.71
C GLU A 560 -3.62 38.86 -1.24
N GLU A 561 -3.41 40.15 -1.48
CA GLU A 561 -2.14 40.66 -1.98
C GLU A 561 -1.12 40.68 -0.84
N LYS A 562 -0.08 39.84 -0.95
CA LYS A 562 1.00 39.75 0.04
C LYS A 562 2.12 40.72 -0.31
N LEU A 563 2.39 41.66 0.59
CA LEU A 563 3.53 42.55 0.46
C LEU A 563 4.82 41.84 0.90
N VAL A 564 5.80 41.74 -0.01
CA VAL A 564 7.10 41.10 0.25
C VAL A 564 8.22 42.12 0.03
N PHE A 565 9.17 42.17 0.97
CA PHE A 565 10.36 42.99 0.85
C PHE A 565 11.56 42.11 0.56
N GLY A 566 12.28 42.44 -0.52
CA GLY A 566 13.54 41.81 -0.86
C GLY A 566 14.67 42.84 -0.85
N VAL A 567 15.89 42.40 -0.56
CA VAL A 567 17.08 43.25 -0.58
C VAL A 567 17.83 42.99 -1.88
N GLU A 568 18.31 44.06 -2.51
CA GLU A 568 19.15 43.98 -3.70
C GLU A 568 20.35 43.04 -3.50
N ASN A 569 20.66 42.23 -4.51
CA ASN A 569 21.67 41.15 -4.51
C ASN A 569 21.38 39.92 -3.61
N ASN A 570 20.31 39.92 -2.81
CA ASN A 570 19.87 38.73 -2.09
C ASN A 570 18.90 37.88 -2.92
N SER A 571 18.71 36.63 -2.49
CA SER A 571 17.69 35.74 -3.04
C SER A 571 16.33 35.96 -2.36
N THR A 572 15.25 35.94 -3.12
CA THR A 572 13.86 35.95 -2.62
C THR A 572 13.08 34.79 -3.23
N PHE A 573 12.20 34.18 -2.43
CA PHE A 573 11.33 33.09 -2.85
C PHE A 573 9.87 33.48 -2.64
N LEU A 574 9.06 33.38 -3.69
CA LEU A 574 7.62 33.61 -3.65
C LEU A 574 6.91 32.25 -3.71
N GLU A 575 6.33 31.84 -2.60
CA GLU A 575 5.69 30.54 -2.46
C GLU A 575 4.37 30.48 -3.27
N CYS A 576 4.18 29.44 -4.06
CA CYS A 576 2.89 29.16 -4.69
C CYS A 576 2.82 27.68 -5.01
N VAL A 577 1.81 27.02 -4.45
CA VAL A 577 1.60 25.58 -4.63
C VAL A 577 0.18 25.39 -5.14
N ALA A 578 0.05 24.68 -6.25
CA ALA A 578 -1.24 24.24 -6.75
C ALA A 578 -1.80 23.16 -5.82
N HIS A 579 -3.08 23.27 -5.43
CA HIS A 579 -3.74 22.30 -4.57
C HIS A 579 -4.08 20.99 -5.27
N SER A 580 -4.30 21.02 -6.59
CA SER A 580 -4.62 19.84 -7.40
C SER A 580 -3.37 19.32 -8.12
N PRO A 581 -3.10 18.01 -8.09
CA PRO A 581 -1.99 17.41 -8.85
C PRO A 581 -2.17 17.52 -10.37
N GLN A 582 -3.38 17.85 -10.85
CA GLN A 582 -3.68 18.03 -12.28
C GLN A 582 -3.41 19.47 -12.76
N THR A 583 -3.15 20.40 -11.85
CA THR A 583 -2.97 21.83 -12.15
C THR A 583 -1.49 22.20 -12.22
N ALA A 584 -1.08 22.89 -13.29
CA ALA A 584 0.25 23.47 -13.40
C ALA A 584 0.25 24.92 -12.89
N THR A 585 1.36 25.38 -12.32
CA THR A 585 1.50 26.79 -11.91
C THR A 585 2.09 27.63 -13.03
N ARG A 586 1.49 28.78 -13.28
CA ARG A 586 1.97 29.82 -14.19
C ARG A 586 2.22 31.10 -13.41
N TRP A 587 3.34 31.76 -13.68
CA TRP A 587 3.69 33.02 -13.04
C TRP A 587 3.61 34.16 -14.04
N LEU A 588 2.88 35.21 -13.64
CA LEU A 588 2.77 36.47 -14.34
C LEU A 588 3.41 37.58 -13.51
N MET A 589 4.00 38.57 -14.16
CA MET A 589 4.63 39.72 -13.52
C MET A 589 4.21 41.00 -14.22
N GLN A 590 3.89 42.01 -13.42
CA GLN A 590 3.64 43.37 -13.86
C GLN A 590 4.70 44.28 -13.22
N HIS A 591 5.59 44.81 -14.06
CA HIS A 591 6.51 45.86 -13.64
C HIS A 591 5.75 47.13 -13.25
N SER A 592 6.30 47.94 -12.34
CA SER A 592 5.66 49.18 -11.87
C SER A 592 5.32 50.20 -12.98
N ARG A 593 5.85 50.02 -14.20
CA ARG A 593 5.64 50.89 -15.37
C ARG A 593 4.75 50.25 -16.45
N ALA A 594 4.43 48.95 -16.32
CA ALA A 594 3.66 48.20 -17.30
C ALA A 594 2.19 48.11 -16.85
N ALA A 595 1.25 48.24 -17.79
CA ALA A 595 -0.18 48.10 -17.52
C ALA A 595 -0.68 46.65 -17.63
N VAL A 596 0.16 45.73 -18.12
CA VAL A 596 -0.21 44.36 -18.45
C VAL A 596 0.68 43.38 -17.68
N LEU A 597 0.06 42.30 -17.18
CA LEU A 597 0.74 41.15 -16.61
C LEU A 597 1.39 40.32 -17.74
N GLU A 598 2.71 40.16 -17.70
CA GLU A 598 3.46 39.34 -18.67
C GLU A 598 3.96 38.04 -18.03
N GLU A 599 4.09 36.97 -18.82
CA GLU A 599 4.58 35.69 -18.31
C GLU A 599 6.07 35.77 -17.90
N VAL A 600 6.37 35.28 -16.69
CA VAL A 600 7.73 35.33 -16.14
C VAL A 600 8.66 34.45 -16.98
N ARG A 601 9.70 35.07 -17.54
CA ARG A 601 10.71 34.37 -18.35
C ARG A 601 11.76 33.72 -17.46
N LYS A 602 11.96 32.41 -17.63
CA LYS A 602 13.04 31.65 -16.97
C LYS A 602 14.40 32.14 -17.45
N ASN A 603 15.32 32.40 -16.54
CA ASN A 603 16.71 32.77 -16.84
C ASN A 603 17.64 32.30 -15.70
N ASP A 604 18.95 32.58 -15.78
CA ASP A 604 19.91 32.12 -14.75
C ASP A 604 19.64 32.69 -13.35
N ARG A 605 18.95 33.84 -13.26
CA ARG A 605 18.54 34.49 -12.01
C ARG A 605 17.17 34.00 -11.50
N ILE A 606 16.25 33.64 -12.39
CA ILE A 606 14.84 33.35 -12.06
C ILE A 606 14.52 31.90 -12.42
N SER A 607 14.18 31.11 -11.40
CA SER A 607 13.80 29.70 -11.52
C SER A 607 12.37 29.48 -11.03
N VAL A 608 11.52 28.92 -11.88
CA VAL A 608 10.18 28.44 -11.47
C VAL A 608 10.32 27.01 -10.96
N LEU A 609 9.98 26.81 -9.69
CA LEU A 609 9.97 25.54 -8.98
C LEU A 609 8.51 25.09 -8.76
N GLU A 610 8.30 23.82 -8.43
CA GLU A 610 6.96 23.30 -8.10
C GLU A 610 6.35 24.03 -6.90
N GLN A 611 7.17 24.45 -5.95
CA GLN A 611 6.74 25.12 -4.72
C GLN A 611 6.63 26.65 -4.85
N GLY A 612 7.05 27.23 -5.98
CA GLY A 612 7.00 28.68 -6.18
C GLY A 612 8.10 29.26 -7.08
N LEU A 613 8.27 30.58 -7.04
CA LEU A 613 9.23 31.32 -7.84
C LEU A 613 10.47 31.70 -7.03
N LEU A 614 11.65 31.24 -7.47
CA LEU A 614 12.93 31.61 -6.88
C LEU A 614 13.64 32.67 -7.72
N ILE A 615 13.87 33.84 -7.13
CA ILE A 615 14.72 34.90 -7.69
C ILE A 615 16.04 34.85 -6.92
N ARG A 616 17.10 34.34 -7.56
CA ARG A 616 18.41 34.09 -6.95
C ARG A 616 19.16 35.38 -6.61
N GLN A 617 19.00 36.40 -7.44
CA GLN A 617 19.64 37.71 -7.29
C GLN A 617 18.64 38.81 -7.65
N LEU A 618 18.14 39.50 -6.63
CA LEU A 618 17.22 40.62 -6.79
C LEU A 618 17.91 41.85 -7.36
N ALA A 619 17.29 42.43 -8.38
CA ALA A 619 17.60 43.75 -8.91
C ALA A 619 16.39 44.68 -8.72
N ARG A 620 16.61 46.01 -8.76
CA ARG A 620 15.51 46.99 -8.59
C ARG A 620 14.41 46.87 -9.65
N GLU A 621 14.75 46.37 -10.83
CA GLU A 621 13.82 46.08 -11.92
C GLU A 621 12.83 44.96 -11.57
N ASP A 622 13.21 44.05 -10.68
CA ASP A 622 12.37 42.92 -10.28
C ASP A 622 11.20 43.36 -9.36
N ALA A 623 11.14 44.65 -8.98
CA ALA A 623 10.03 45.21 -8.21
C ALA A 623 8.74 45.27 -9.05
N GLY A 624 7.64 44.78 -8.49
CA GLY A 624 6.38 44.72 -9.19
C GLY A 624 5.35 43.81 -8.52
N LEU A 625 4.22 43.66 -9.19
CA LEU A 625 3.18 42.71 -8.82
C LEU A 625 3.47 41.38 -9.52
N TYR A 626 3.51 40.29 -8.75
CA TYR A 626 3.61 38.93 -9.25
C TYR A 626 2.31 38.21 -8.95
N GLU A 627 1.77 37.52 -9.95
CA GLU A 627 0.57 36.72 -9.82
C GLU A 627 0.89 35.27 -10.19
N CYS A 628 0.59 34.36 -9.28
CA CYS A 628 0.64 32.93 -9.54
C CYS A 628 -0.77 32.45 -9.90
N GLN A 629 -0.89 31.73 -11.02
CA GLN A 629 -2.14 31.15 -11.49
C GLN A 629 -2.04 29.63 -11.56
N ALA A 630 -3.09 28.93 -11.11
CA ALA A 630 -3.33 27.54 -11.44
C ALA A 630 -3.89 27.46 -12.85
N VAL A 631 -3.30 26.61 -13.70
CA VAL A 631 -3.73 26.38 -15.07
C VAL A 631 -4.04 24.91 -15.26
N GLU A 632 -5.25 24.61 -15.70
CA GLU A 632 -5.65 23.27 -16.15
C GLU A 632 -6.34 23.39 -17.51
N ARG A 633 -5.76 22.75 -18.53
CA ARG A 633 -6.23 22.83 -19.92
C ARG A 633 -6.39 24.30 -20.36
N SER A 634 -7.61 24.78 -20.57
CA SER A 634 -7.93 26.15 -21.00
C SER A 634 -8.40 27.06 -19.86
N PHE A 635 -8.52 26.54 -18.64
CA PHE A 635 -8.98 27.30 -17.47
C PHE A 635 -7.78 27.77 -16.64
N SER A 636 -7.83 29.02 -16.17
CA SER A 636 -6.82 29.60 -15.28
C SER A 636 -7.46 30.38 -14.14
N HIS A 637 -6.92 30.25 -12.93
CA HIS A 637 -7.40 30.95 -11.73
C HIS A 637 -6.22 31.44 -10.87
N PRO A 638 -6.23 32.68 -10.34
CA PRO A 638 -5.17 33.19 -9.47
C PRO A 638 -5.13 32.48 -8.12
N LEU A 639 -3.97 31.92 -7.77
CA LEU A 639 -3.68 31.29 -6.48
C LEU A 639 -3.10 32.27 -5.46
N ALA A 640 -2.20 33.14 -5.90
CA ALA A 640 -1.50 34.08 -5.02
C ALA A 640 -1.10 35.36 -5.75
N ARG A 641 -1.14 36.49 -5.05
CA ARG A 641 -0.66 37.79 -5.52
C ARG A 641 0.40 38.32 -4.57
N TYR A 642 1.52 38.77 -5.11
CA TYR A 642 2.67 39.26 -4.36
C TYR A 642 3.09 40.64 -4.88
N THR A 643 3.16 41.63 -4.01
CA THR A 643 3.79 42.91 -4.34
C THR A 643 5.21 42.91 -3.79
N LEU A 644 6.19 42.74 -4.68
CA LEU A 644 7.60 42.71 -4.34
C LEU A 644 8.18 44.12 -4.37
N ARG A 645 8.67 44.58 -3.21
CA ARG A 645 9.44 45.81 -3.08
C ARG A 645 10.91 45.51 -2.85
N VAL A 646 11.77 46.06 -3.69
CA VAL A 646 13.22 45.88 -3.61
C VAL A 646 13.85 47.04 -2.86
N ILE A 647 14.49 46.74 -1.73
CA ILE A 647 15.26 47.69 -0.93
C ILE A 647 16.68 47.71 -1.47
N GLY A 648 17.14 48.89 -1.91
CA GLY A 648 18.49 49.08 -2.40
C GLY A 648 19.53 48.83 -1.30
N HIS A 649 20.66 48.23 -1.66
CA HIS A 649 21.72 47.86 -0.71
C HIS A 649 22.24 49.07 0.10
N GLU A 650 22.26 50.25 -0.52
CA GLU A 650 22.69 51.54 0.04
C GLU A 650 21.87 52.01 1.26
N VAL A 651 20.61 51.56 1.38
CA VAL A 651 19.70 51.98 2.47
C VAL A 651 19.96 51.18 3.76
N MET A 652 20.54 49.98 3.66
CA MET A 652 20.85 49.14 4.82
C MET A 652 22.16 49.53 5.53
N GLU A 653 23.04 50.29 4.86
CA GLU A 653 24.30 50.81 5.44
C GLU A 653 24.12 52.17 6.14
N ALA A 654 22.93 52.77 6.10
CA ALA A 654 22.66 54.09 6.70
C ALA A 654 22.20 53.99 8.17
N PRO A 655 22.61 54.91 9.07
CA PRO A 655 22.15 54.92 10.46
C PRO A 655 20.64 55.18 10.59
N PRO A 656 19.97 54.70 11.67
CA PRO A 656 18.50 54.75 11.82
C PRO A 656 17.87 56.15 11.79
N SER A 657 18.67 57.22 11.91
CA SER A 657 18.21 58.61 12.01
C SER A 657 17.81 59.25 10.67
N LYS A 658 17.95 58.55 9.53
CA LYS A 658 17.58 59.07 8.20
C LYS A 658 16.39 58.37 7.53
N TRP A 659 15.72 57.42 8.21
CA TRP A 659 14.58 56.69 7.63
C TRP A 659 13.39 57.59 7.28
N SER A 660 13.20 58.70 7.99
CA SER A 660 12.04 59.59 7.83
C SER A 660 12.08 60.52 6.60
N LYS A 661 13.21 60.63 5.88
CA LYS A 661 13.35 61.58 4.75
C LYS A 661 13.31 60.95 3.36
N ALA A 662 13.36 59.62 3.24
CA ALA A 662 13.34 58.93 1.95
C ALA A 662 11.93 58.54 1.47
N MET A 663 10.89 58.73 2.31
CA MET A 663 9.51 58.33 2.02
C MET A 663 8.61 59.44 1.44
N GLU A 664 9.09 60.69 1.35
CA GLU A 664 8.29 61.84 0.84
C GLU A 664 8.57 62.24 -0.62
N ALA A 665 9.55 61.64 -1.29
CA ALA A 665 9.85 61.97 -2.68
C ALA A 665 9.13 61.00 -3.64
N GLY A 666 7.79 61.06 -3.68
CA GLY A 666 7.02 60.22 -4.61
C GLY A 666 5.50 60.35 -4.53
N GLY A 667 4.95 61.51 -4.86
CA GLY A 667 3.58 61.64 -5.37
C GLY A 667 2.47 61.94 -4.36
N ASN A 668 1.84 63.10 -4.53
CA ASN A 668 0.62 63.57 -3.86
C ASN A 668 -0.53 62.56 -3.94
N HIS A 669 -1.05 62.09 -2.80
CA HIS A 669 -2.49 61.94 -2.55
C HIS A 669 -2.76 61.98 -1.04
N GLN A 670 -3.57 62.96 -0.62
CA GLN A 670 -4.07 63.10 0.74
C GLN A 670 -5.17 62.08 1.01
N SER A 671 -4.98 61.23 2.02
CA SER A 671 -6.10 60.69 2.83
C SER A 671 -5.58 60.27 4.21
N ALA A 672 -6.26 60.76 5.24
CA ALA A 672 -5.90 60.64 6.64
C ALA A 672 -6.05 59.22 7.18
N MET A 673 -5.12 58.80 8.05
CA MET A 673 -5.28 57.64 8.94
C MET A 673 -5.26 58.11 10.40
N PRO A 674 -6.18 57.64 11.28
CA PRO A 674 -6.10 57.86 12.71
C PRO A 674 -4.99 56.97 13.30
N GLY A 675 -4.20 57.54 14.21
CA GLY A 675 -3.12 56.83 14.90
C GLY A 675 -3.64 55.82 15.91
N ILE A 676 -3.00 54.65 15.95
CA ILE A 676 -2.90 53.82 17.15
C ILE A 676 -1.42 53.42 17.30
N ALA A 677 -0.78 54.01 18.30
CA ALA A 677 0.48 53.54 18.84
C ALA A 677 0.23 52.23 19.60
N GLY A 678 1.00 51.19 19.28
CA GLY A 678 1.00 49.93 20.02
C GLY A 678 2.25 49.13 19.68
N GLN A 679 3.20 49.09 20.61
CA GLN A 679 4.39 48.24 20.55
C GLN A 679 3.99 46.77 20.38
N PHE A 680 4.48 46.13 19.32
CA PHE A 680 4.54 44.67 19.24
C PHE A 680 5.98 44.23 18.99
N HIS A 681 6.60 43.65 20.02
CA HIS A 681 7.87 42.93 19.93
C HIS A 681 7.66 41.60 19.19
N TYR A 682 8.23 41.46 17.98
CA TYR A 682 8.37 40.18 17.31
C TYR A 682 9.68 39.49 17.72
N LYS A 683 9.59 38.47 18.58
CA LYS A 683 10.62 37.44 18.78
C LYS A 683 10.26 36.24 17.90
N GLY A 684 11.15 35.85 16.99
CA GLY A 684 11.08 34.54 16.33
C GLY A 684 11.38 34.52 14.83
N TYR A 685 12.61 34.86 14.43
CA TYR A 685 13.18 34.42 13.14
C TYR A 685 14.65 34.08 13.36
N PRO A 686 15.14 32.88 12.98
CA PRO A 686 16.57 32.65 12.93
C PRO A 686 17.17 33.42 11.74
N ARG A 687 18.04 34.40 12.04
CA ARG A 687 18.97 34.97 11.05
C ARG A 687 19.84 33.84 10.50
N ALA A 688 19.55 33.36 9.30
CA ALA A 688 20.32 32.32 8.65
C ALA A 688 20.63 32.74 7.21
N LEU A 689 21.61 33.61 7.03
CA LEU A 689 22.50 33.66 5.86
C LEU A 689 23.77 34.39 6.34
N GLY A 690 24.92 33.74 6.21
CA GLY A 690 26.22 34.31 6.59
C GLY A 690 26.64 35.44 5.65
N PRO A 691 27.73 36.17 5.96
CA PRO A 691 28.20 37.28 5.14
C PRO A 691 28.54 36.83 3.70
N PRO A 692 28.46 37.75 2.72
CA PRO A 692 28.56 37.44 1.30
C PRO A 692 29.94 36.86 0.94
N GLY A 693 29.95 35.80 0.13
CA GLY A 693 31.17 35.18 -0.43
C GLY A 693 31.49 33.76 0.03
N THR A 694 30.70 33.17 0.94
CA THR A 694 30.90 31.77 1.33
C THR A 694 30.26 30.82 0.32
N SER A 695 31.02 29.84 -0.17
CA SER A 695 30.49 28.83 -1.08
C SER A 695 29.42 28.00 -0.35
N LEU A 696 28.36 27.60 -1.07
CA LEU A 696 27.29 26.75 -0.52
C LEU A 696 27.84 25.46 0.15
N SER A 697 28.98 24.96 -0.35
CA SER A 697 29.73 23.83 0.22
C SER A 697 30.27 24.13 1.63
N GLU A 698 30.86 25.32 1.84
CA GLU A 698 31.39 25.72 3.14
C GLU A 698 30.27 25.94 4.16
N TYR A 699 29.16 26.54 3.77
CA TYR A 699 27.99 26.71 4.64
C TYR A 699 27.41 25.35 5.09
N CYS A 700 27.22 24.41 4.16
CA CYS A 700 26.76 23.06 4.48
C CYS A 700 27.77 22.30 5.37
N SER A 701 29.08 22.51 5.18
CA SER A 701 30.12 21.93 6.02
C SER A 701 30.10 22.51 7.44
N ALA A 702 29.87 23.82 7.58
CA ALA A 702 29.79 24.52 8.85
C ALA A 702 28.55 24.09 9.66
N LEU A 703 27.40 23.92 8.98
CA LEU A 703 26.18 23.37 9.58
C LEU A 703 26.39 21.94 10.09
N ARG A 704 27.00 21.06 9.29
CA ARG A 704 27.34 19.69 9.72
C ARG A 704 28.32 19.69 10.90
N HIS A 705 29.27 20.62 10.94
CA HIS A 705 30.21 20.74 12.04
C HIS A 705 29.54 21.26 13.32
N GLN A 706 28.57 22.16 13.19
CA GLN A 706 27.77 22.69 14.30
C GLN A 706 26.79 21.64 14.85
N GLU A 707 26.20 20.80 14.01
CA GLU A 707 25.43 19.61 14.42
C GLU A 707 26.29 18.60 15.17
N ARG A 708 27.49 18.27 14.65
CA ARG A 708 28.44 17.38 15.36
C ARG A 708 28.85 17.93 16.73
N GLN A 709 29.02 19.26 16.84
CA GLN A 709 29.29 19.93 18.12
C GLN A 709 28.09 19.86 19.08
N ARG A 710 26.86 20.05 18.57
CA ARG A 710 25.62 19.88 19.35
C ARG A 710 25.42 18.44 19.83
N GLN A 711 25.70 17.44 19.00
CA GLN A 711 25.64 16.03 19.39
C GLN A 711 26.69 15.69 20.46
N LYS A 712 27.91 16.24 20.37
CA LYS A 712 28.93 16.08 21.40
C LYS A 712 28.54 16.73 22.73
N ALA A 713 27.95 17.93 22.69
CA ALA A 713 27.43 18.62 23.87
C ALA A 713 26.22 17.89 24.49
N TRP A 714 25.35 17.30 23.67
CA TRP A 714 24.22 16.47 24.12
C TRP A 714 24.69 15.20 24.83
N ASN A 715 25.69 14.51 24.28
CA ASN A 715 26.26 13.30 24.88
C ASN A 715 26.99 13.58 26.21
N GLN A 716 27.67 14.73 26.34
CA GLN A 716 28.30 15.13 27.61
C GLN A 716 27.25 15.45 28.70
N LYS A 717 26.13 16.07 28.32
CA LYS A 717 25.03 16.41 29.25
C LYS A 717 24.32 15.16 29.79
N TRP A 718 24.21 14.10 28.99
CA TRP A 718 23.68 12.80 29.41
C TRP A 718 24.65 12.01 30.30
N GLN A 719 25.97 12.10 30.06
CA GLN A 719 26.96 11.47 30.96
C GLN A 719 27.02 12.15 32.34
N GLN A 720 26.80 13.47 32.42
CA GLN A 720 26.76 14.19 33.69
C GLN A 720 25.52 13.85 34.54
N HIS A 721 24.34 13.68 33.91
CA HIS A 721 23.12 13.25 34.61
C HIS A 721 23.16 11.78 35.09
N SER A 722 24.01 10.93 34.52
CA SER A 722 24.18 9.54 34.97
C SER A 722 25.11 9.38 36.18
N LEU A 723 25.89 10.40 36.55
CA LEU A 723 26.89 10.33 37.63
C LEU A 723 26.43 10.96 38.97
N GLU A 724 25.33 11.73 38.99
CA GLU A 724 24.78 12.34 40.21
C GLU A 724 23.72 11.47 40.95
N GLY A 725 23.39 10.27 40.44
CA GLY A 725 22.42 9.36 41.06
C GLY A 725 22.97 8.34 42.07
N LYS A 726 24.28 8.33 42.37
CA LYS A 726 24.90 7.28 43.20
C LYS A 726 25.88 7.78 44.28
N LYS A 727 25.40 8.52 45.28
CA LYS A 727 25.95 8.62 46.66
C LYS A 727 24.80 9.10 47.56
N GLY A 728 24.37 8.55 48.69
CA GLY A 728 24.77 7.46 49.56
C GLY A 728 24.08 7.76 50.90
N ARG A 729 23.16 6.91 51.38
CA ARG A 729 22.58 7.05 52.73
C ARG A 729 22.74 5.73 53.48
N VAL A 730 23.79 5.69 54.29
CA VAL A 730 24.06 4.63 55.28
C VAL A 730 23.02 4.76 56.41
N ARG A 731 22.29 3.69 56.70
CA ARG A 731 21.57 3.53 57.98
C ARG A 731 21.89 2.16 58.57
N ARG A 732 22.27 2.21 59.85
CA ARG A 732 22.76 1.13 60.72
C ARG A 732 21.64 0.14 61.06
N HIS A 733 21.98 -1.14 61.14
CA HIS A 733 21.22 -2.14 61.91
C HIS A 733 21.51 -1.99 63.42
N PRO A 734 20.53 -2.35 64.26
CA PRO A 734 20.77 -3.36 65.28
C PRO A 734 19.71 -4.48 65.23
N GLY A 735 20.13 -5.71 65.58
CA GLY A 735 19.29 -6.90 65.67
C GLY A 735 18.49 -7.01 66.98
N PRO A 736 18.20 -8.23 67.48
CA PRO A 736 16.90 -8.88 67.30
C PRO A 736 16.18 -9.18 68.62
N THR A 737 14.85 -9.31 68.60
CA THR A 737 14.10 -9.99 69.67
C THR A 737 12.89 -10.78 69.15
N GLN A 738 12.77 -11.97 69.73
CA GLN A 738 11.89 -13.11 69.51
C GLN A 738 10.38 -12.93 69.84
N HIS A 739 9.61 -13.96 69.43
CA HIS A 739 8.32 -14.47 69.95
C HIS A 739 7.06 -13.65 69.60
N LYS A 740 5.91 -14.22 69.17
CA LYS A 740 5.25 -15.49 69.51
C LYS A 740 4.18 -15.84 68.46
N GLU A 741 3.88 -17.13 68.37
CA GLU A 741 2.76 -17.77 67.67
C GLU A 741 1.37 -17.21 68.05
N VAL A 742 0.34 -17.49 67.25
CA VAL A 742 -0.72 -18.49 67.54
C VAL A 742 -1.81 -18.50 66.44
N ALA A 743 -2.19 -19.73 66.06
CA ALA A 743 -3.38 -20.23 65.36
C ALA A 743 -3.51 -20.00 63.84
#